data_AF-M0C355-F1
#
_entry.id   AF-M0C355-F1
#
_cell.length_a   1.000
_cell.length_b   1.000
_cell.length_c   1.000
_cell.angle_alpha   90.00
_cell.angle_beta   90.00
_cell.angle_gamma   90.00
#
_symmetry.space_group_name_H-M   'P 1'
#
loop_
_entity.id
_entity.type
_entity.pdbx_description
1 polymer ?
#
loop_
_entity_poly.entity_id
_entity_poly.type
_entity_poly.pdbx_seq_one_letter_code
_entity_poly.pdbx_strand_id
1 'polypeptide(L)'
;MSERSDERLDEHPTSVSEPPADSAETSRRRLLQAAAAAGGVVALGDIAAAQGAETIELGGQTSGWEGVAPEDIAGETNPTLELEAGTTYELTWENLDGQPHNFVIESGEGDELERTELMMEQGETQTLEFEATEEMAEYYCEPHSATMRGDIEIGGGGAGGAEQDEATDEEAAAFFDPGAEIGVRTLAEGMTAPTDMAVADEEQERYFVADQTGELWVVTGDGLQDEPFLDVSDRMLELGTFRGEYAEGTQDYDERGLLGVEFHPDFAENGRFFVRYSAPPNEETPDRWSHVAVLSEFTVTDDGSSADPDSERRILEIQSPQYNHVAGPMAFGPDGYLYVPMGDGGGANDDMLGHVDDWYDGNDGGNGQDVSDNLLGSVLRLDVDQEGEDRPYAIPEDNPLVDSDEGLDEHYAWGFRNPFGISFDSDGRLFVSDAGQDLFEEANLVEAGGNYGWNVKEGTHCFSTDSPSQPPEDCPDSAPDEAPYDGQELQDPIVEYPHVYQEQVVGITIIGGHVYEAGDIADLDGKYVFGDWTADPARQSPQGRILAASEPSDGAGGMTGNGGGNQTEGTSPDDQEDSGNVTPGEGGIEEGGFENETNATNETPDAGAADVGGGGQEQVVPRDELWNMEELQLAGSEDGSFPYFVRQFGQDLDGNVYVLANQVGVPEGDTGTVFEIVPPGEGESLEPPAEDGAVESGDQEANGNATEDTQDEPIAEDGNVSDNESVADENVTSGENATDNASSTNVTSDGS
;
A
#
# COMPACT_ATOMS: atom_id res chain seq x y z
N MET A 1 -35.04 -33.56 48.89
CA MET A 1 -35.13 -34.90 49.52
C MET A 1 -35.86 -35.82 48.57
N SER A 2 -35.41 -37.09 48.47
CA SER A 2 -36.19 -38.35 48.35
C SER A 2 -37.67 -38.31 47.89
N GLU A 3 -38.18 -39.17 47.00
CA GLU A 3 -37.64 -40.30 46.19
C GLU A 3 -38.78 -40.87 45.28
N ARG A 4 -38.45 -41.60 44.19
CA ARG A 4 -39.13 -42.83 43.63
C ARG A 4 -40.66 -42.83 43.33
N SER A 5 -41.25 -43.72 42.52
CA SER A 5 -40.88 -44.60 41.37
C SER A 5 -42.26 -45.11 40.77
N ASP A 6 -42.48 -46.19 40.00
CA ASP A 6 -41.74 -47.41 39.59
C ASP A 6 -42.51 -48.19 38.48
N GLU A 7 -41.90 -49.28 37.94
CA GLU A 7 -42.53 -50.47 37.30
C GLU A 7 -43.37 -50.34 35.97
N ARG A 8 -43.39 -51.29 34.99
CA ARG A 8 -42.59 -52.51 34.64
C ARG A 8 -43.03 -53.22 33.30
N LEU A 9 -42.07 -53.91 32.62
CA LEU A 9 -42.16 -55.19 31.85
C LEU A 9 -43.06 -55.30 30.56
N ASP A 10 -42.85 -56.21 29.58
CA ASP A 10 -41.83 -57.30 29.39
C ASP A 10 -41.59 -57.77 27.91
N GLU A 11 -40.58 -58.64 27.76
CA GLU A 11 -40.29 -59.66 26.70
C GLU A 11 -39.66 -59.32 25.31
N HIS A 12 -38.75 -60.22 24.89
CA HIS A 12 -37.80 -60.25 23.75
C HIS A 12 -37.80 -61.68 23.13
N PRO A 13 -36.93 -62.13 22.16
CA PRO A 13 -35.79 -61.50 21.44
C PRO A 13 -36.02 -61.47 19.89
N THR A 14 -35.15 -60.98 18.99
CA THR A 14 -33.70 -61.25 18.72
C THR A 14 -33.12 -60.22 17.73
N SER A 15 -31.81 -59.91 17.64
CA SER A 15 -30.64 -60.15 18.53
C SER A 15 -29.33 -59.62 17.89
N VAL A 16 -28.38 -59.13 18.70
CA VAL A 16 -26.90 -59.14 18.47
C VAL A 16 -26.36 -58.31 17.29
N SER A 17 -25.45 -57.33 17.49
CA SER A 17 -24.90 -56.74 18.73
C SER A 17 -24.19 -55.40 18.43
N GLU A 18 -24.26 -54.45 19.36
CA GLU A 18 -23.67 -53.09 19.29
C GLU A 18 -22.16 -53.04 19.65
N PRO A 19 -21.44 -51.96 19.26
CA PRO A 19 -20.12 -51.60 19.79
C PRO A 19 -20.22 -50.87 21.16
N PRO A 20 -19.07 -50.59 21.81
CA PRO A 20 -18.97 -49.40 22.66
C PRO A 20 -17.63 -48.62 22.55
N ALA A 21 -17.74 -47.30 22.74
CA ALA A 21 -16.94 -46.39 23.57
C ALA A 21 -15.58 -46.86 24.17
N ASP A 22 -14.58 -46.00 24.44
CA ASP A 22 -14.30 -44.56 24.22
C ASP A 22 -12.90 -44.26 24.83
N SER A 23 -12.31 -43.09 24.57
CA SER A 23 -11.14 -42.46 25.24
C SER A 23 -9.76 -43.17 25.21
N ALA A 24 -8.78 -42.50 24.59
CA ALA A 24 -7.37 -42.39 25.03
C ALA A 24 -6.60 -41.40 24.14
N GLU A 25 -5.74 -40.56 24.74
CA GLU A 25 -4.69 -39.81 24.02
C GLU A 25 -3.50 -40.75 23.70
N THR A 26 -2.73 -40.46 22.65
CA THR A 26 -1.31 -39.99 22.70
C THR A 26 -0.51 -40.24 21.41
N SER A 27 0.18 -39.18 20.97
CA SER A 27 1.50 -39.03 20.32
C SER A 27 2.22 -40.16 19.51
N ARG A 28 2.89 -39.67 18.43
CA ARG A 28 4.19 -40.07 17.84
C ARG A 28 4.33 -41.32 16.91
N ARG A 29 4.70 -40.97 15.67
CA ARG A 29 5.68 -41.59 14.74
C ARG A 29 5.44 -43.01 14.18
N ARG A 30 5.54 -43.08 12.85
CA ARG A 30 6.30 -44.13 12.14
C ARG A 30 7.61 -43.55 11.63
N LEU A 31 8.60 -44.42 11.38
CA LEU A 31 9.85 -44.06 10.71
C LEU A 31 10.25 -45.18 9.73
N LEU A 32 11.02 -44.80 8.72
CA LEU A 32 11.38 -45.55 7.50
C LEU A 32 12.13 -46.89 7.76
N GLN A 33 12.14 -47.78 6.75
CA GLN A 33 13.40 -48.22 6.11
C GLN A 33 13.22 -49.15 4.88
N ALA A 34 13.55 -48.58 3.71
CA ALA A 34 14.52 -49.03 2.70
C ALA A 34 14.80 -50.54 2.40
N ALA A 35 14.97 -50.84 1.10
CA ALA A 35 16.00 -51.78 0.61
C ALA A 35 16.31 -51.55 -0.89
N ALA A 36 17.60 -51.49 -1.27
CA ALA A 36 18.04 -51.31 -2.67
C ALA A 36 18.86 -52.51 -3.21
N ALA A 37 18.77 -52.72 -4.53
CA ALA A 37 19.66 -53.47 -5.44
C ALA A 37 20.04 -54.96 -5.15
N ALA A 38 19.78 -55.85 -6.12
CA ALA A 38 20.84 -56.47 -6.97
C ALA A 38 20.41 -57.69 -7.82
N GLY A 39 20.32 -57.51 -9.15
CA GLY A 39 20.92 -58.39 -10.19
C GLY A 39 20.36 -59.81 -10.50
N GLY A 40 19.89 -60.02 -11.75
CA GLY A 40 19.75 -61.37 -12.35
C GLY A 40 19.14 -61.40 -13.77
N VAL A 41 19.88 -61.91 -14.77
CA VAL A 41 19.46 -61.92 -16.19
C VAL A 41 19.05 -63.32 -16.69
N VAL A 42 17.79 -63.51 -17.14
CA VAL A 42 17.40 -64.55 -18.13
C VAL A 42 16.21 -64.12 -19.02
N ALA A 43 16.52 -63.77 -20.27
CA ALA A 43 15.80 -64.01 -21.53
C ALA A 43 14.25 -63.89 -21.69
N LEU A 44 13.87 -62.85 -22.45
CA LEU A 44 13.05 -62.89 -23.69
C LEU A 44 11.60 -63.46 -23.66
N GLY A 45 10.64 -62.57 -23.86
CA GLY A 45 9.30 -62.87 -24.39
C GLY A 45 8.53 -61.60 -24.75
N ASP A 46 8.32 -61.39 -26.06
CA ASP A 46 7.50 -60.36 -26.72
C ASP A 46 7.78 -58.87 -26.40
N ILE A 47 8.09 -58.08 -27.44
CA ILE A 47 8.21 -56.62 -27.38
C ILE A 47 6.88 -56.00 -27.82
N ALA A 48 6.12 -55.49 -26.86
CA ALA A 48 5.45 -54.21 -27.04
C ALA A 48 6.35 -53.15 -26.39
N ALA A 49 6.45 -51.96 -27.00
CA ALA A 49 6.99 -50.82 -26.29
C ALA A 49 5.89 -50.35 -25.32
N ALA A 50 6.10 -50.58 -24.02
CA ALA A 50 5.57 -49.66 -23.04
C ALA A 50 6.54 -48.48 -23.05
N GLN A 51 6.06 -47.30 -23.43
CA GLN A 51 6.70 -46.06 -23.00
C GLN A 51 6.45 -45.99 -21.48
N GLY A 52 7.41 -45.50 -20.70
CA GLY A 52 7.09 -45.08 -19.34
C GLY A 52 6.24 -43.82 -19.39
N ALA A 53 5.66 -43.42 -18.26
CA ALA A 53 5.37 -42.00 -18.11
C ALA A 53 6.71 -41.24 -18.15
N GLU A 54 6.71 -40.05 -18.73
CA GLU A 54 7.87 -39.16 -18.68
C GLU A 54 7.71 -38.26 -17.46
N THR A 55 8.76 -38.18 -16.62
CA THR A 55 8.69 -37.55 -15.30
C THR A 55 9.10 -36.09 -15.39
N ILE A 56 8.29 -35.22 -14.80
CA ILE A 56 8.58 -33.79 -14.59
C ILE A 56 8.70 -33.59 -13.07
N GLU A 57 9.71 -32.86 -12.61
CA GLU A 57 9.90 -32.50 -11.20
C GLU A 57 9.97 -30.96 -11.10
N LEU A 58 9.14 -30.37 -10.23
CA LEU A 58 9.07 -28.93 -9.95
C LEU A 58 9.17 -28.63 -8.44
N GLY A 59 9.50 -27.39 -8.08
CA GLY A 59 9.29 -26.82 -6.76
C GLY A 59 8.22 -25.71 -6.84
N GLY A 60 7.29 -25.68 -5.88
CA GLY A 60 6.30 -24.61 -5.76
C GLY A 60 6.65 -23.66 -4.63
N GLN A 61 6.80 -22.37 -4.95
CA GLN A 61 6.92 -21.27 -4.00
C GLN A 61 6.20 -20.03 -4.52
N THR A 62 5.78 -19.10 -3.65
CA THR A 62 5.00 -17.89 -4.00
C THR A 62 5.60 -17.01 -5.08
N SER A 63 6.92 -17.06 -5.31
CA SER A 63 7.61 -16.32 -6.39
C SER A 63 7.66 -17.05 -7.74
N GLY A 64 7.14 -18.27 -7.84
CA GLY A 64 7.02 -19.03 -9.09
C GLY A 64 7.27 -20.54 -8.94
N TRP A 65 7.03 -21.29 -10.02
CA TRP A 65 7.40 -22.70 -10.11
C TRP A 65 8.88 -22.85 -10.50
N GLU A 66 9.74 -23.35 -9.60
CA GLU A 66 11.13 -23.68 -9.92
C GLU A 66 11.19 -25.02 -10.68
N GLY A 67 11.77 -25.06 -11.87
CA GLY A 67 12.02 -26.30 -12.61
C GLY A 67 13.14 -27.14 -11.98
N VAL A 68 12.92 -28.44 -11.75
CA VAL A 68 13.90 -29.33 -11.11
C VAL A 68 14.35 -30.47 -12.04
N ALA A 69 13.44 -31.07 -12.80
CA ALA A 69 13.75 -32.03 -13.86
C ALA A 69 12.67 -32.03 -14.96
N PRO A 70 13.01 -32.24 -16.26
CA PRO A 70 14.32 -32.62 -16.81
C PRO A 70 15.43 -31.55 -16.71
N GLU A 71 16.67 -31.93 -17.06
CA GLU A 71 17.86 -31.03 -17.05
C GLU A 71 17.67 -29.78 -17.92
N ASP A 72 16.77 -29.86 -18.92
CA ASP A 72 16.47 -28.77 -19.85
C ASP A 72 15.48 -27.70 -19.30
N ILE A 73 14.88 -27.90 -18.11
CA ILE A 73 14.10 -26.86 -17.36
C ILE A 73 14.71 -26.51 -15.99
N ALA A 74 15.89 -27.06 -15.66
CA ALA A 74 16.37 -27.10 -14.28
C ALA A 74 16.96 -25.75 -13.83
N GLY A 75 16.32 -25.11 -12.85
CA GLY A 75 16.65 -23.79 -12.32
C GLY A 75 15.98 -22.62 -13.06
N GLU A 76 14.99 -22.90 -13.91
CA GLU A 76 14.14 -21.88 -14.54
C GLU A 76 12.89 -21.62 -13.67
N THR A 77 12.40 -20.38 -13.67
CA THR A 77 11.15 -19.99 -13.00
C THR A 77 10.01 -20.01 -14.02
N ASN A 78 8.90 -20.67 -13.69
CA ASN A 78 7.75 -20.90 -14.57
C ASN A 78 8.11 -21.50 -15.96
N PRO A 79 8.88 -22.60 -16.01
CA PRO A 79 9.38 -23.17 -17.26
C PRO A 79 8.27 -23.70 -18.20
N THR A 80 8.34 -23.32 -19.47
CA THR A 80 7.49 -23.88 -20.54
C THR A 80 7.62 -25.41 -20.61
N LEU A 81 6.51 -26.13 -20.45
CA LEU A 81 6.49 -27.59 -20.50
C LEU A 81 6.32 -28.08 -21.95
N GLU A 82 7.42 -28.47 -22.62
CA GLU A 82 7.37 -29.17 -23.93
C GLU A 82 6.80 -30.60 -23.77
N LEU A 83 5.56 -30.86 -24.23
CA LEU A 83 4.89 -32.17 -24.10
C LEU A 83 4.52 -32.77 -25.48
N GLU A 84 4.64 -34.10 -25.66
CA GLU A 84 4.12 -34.80 -26.86
C GLU A 84 2.64 -35.20 -26.69
N ALA A 85 1.76 -34.76 -27.59
CA ALA A 85 0.33 -35.10 -27.57
C ALA A 85 0.06 -36.62 -27.60
N GLY A 86 -0.67 -37.11 -26.59
CA GLY A 86 -0.96 -38.54 -26.38
C GLY A 86 0.16 -39.31 -25.67
N THR A 87 1.16 -38.63 -25.10
CA THR A 87 2.09 -39.18 -24.12
C THR A 87 1.57 -38.95 -22.71
N THR A 88 1.80 -39.91 -21.81
CA THR A 88 1.46 -39.79 -20.39
C THR A 88 2.65 -39.23 -19.61
N TYR A 89 2.40 -38.24 -18.77
CA TYR A 89 3.40 -37.59 -17.92
C TYR A 89 3.12 -37.88 -16.44
N GLU A 90 4.18 -37.94 -15.64
CA GLU A 90 4.14 -38.07 -14.17
C GLU A 90 4.81 -36.82 -13.59
N LEU A 91 4.03 -35.77 -13.34
CA LEU A 91 4.53 -34.51 -12.78
C LEU A 91 4.50 -34.59 -11.25
N THR A 92 5.65 -34.44 -10.61
CA THR A 92 5.78 -34.36 -9.15
C THR A 92 6.26 -32.96 -8.76
N TRP A 93 5.70 -32.40 -7.70
CA TRP A 93 6.16 -31.11 -7.17
C TRP A 93 6.32 -31.12 -5.66
N GLU A 94 7.30 -30.35 -5.15
CA GLU A 94 7.58 -30.14 -3.73
C GLU A 94 7.19 -28.73 -3.30
N ASN A 95 6.50 -28.59 -2.17
CA ASN A 95 6.18 -27.28 -1.59
C ASN A 95 7.45 -26.73 -0.89
N LEU A 96 8.05 -25.68 -1.45
CA LEU A 96 9.37 -25.18 -1.04
C LEU A 96 9.32 -24.15 0.10
N ASP A 97 8.23 -23.38 0.25
CA ASP A 97 8.11 -22.28 1.22
C ASP A 97 7.21 -22.63 2.43
N GLY A 98 6.24 -23.53 2.26
CA GLY A 98 5.23 -23.92 3.23
C GLY A 98 3.86 -23.25 3.03
N GLN A 99 3.68 -22.40 2.03
CA GLN A 99 2.43 -21.67 1.78
C GLN A 99 1.38 -22.56 1.08
N PRO A 100 0.09 -22.14 1.07
CA PRO A 100 -1.00 -22.84 0.38
C PRO A 100 -0.76 -22.99 -1.14
N HIS A 101 -0.33 -24.18 -1.59
CA HIS A 101 -0.03 -24.42 -3.01
C HIS A 101 -0.82 -25.59 -3.59
N ASN A 102 -1.17 -25.51 -4.87
CA ASN A 102 -1.61 -26.65 -5.67
C ASN A 102 -1.20 -26.48 -7.14
N PHE A 103 -1.36 -27.51 -7.97
CA PHE A 103 -1.02 -27.47 -9.40
C PHE A 103 -2.27 -27.74 -10.24
N VAL A 104 -2.60 -26.83 -11.16
CA VAL A 104 -3.71 -26.90 -12.12
C VAL A 104 -3.16 -26.86 -13.54
N ILE A 105 -3.79 -27.58 -14.46
CA ILE A 105 -3.58 -27.48 -15.92
C ILE A 105 -4.89 -26.98 -16.53
N GLU A 106 -4.81 -25.98 -17.41
CA GLU A 106 -5.97 -25.42 -18.11
C GLU A 106 -5.82 -25.40 -19.64
N SER A 107 -6.93 -25.13 -20.32
CA SER A 107 -6.99 -25.02 -21.77
C SER A 107 -6.78 -23.59 -22.27
N GLY A 108 -6.43 -23.44 -23.54
CA GLY A 108 -6.39 -22.12 -24.22
C GLY A 108 -7.76 -21.46 -24.43
N GLU A 109 -8.83 -21.97 -23.81
CA GLU A 109 -10.14 -21.28 -23.66
C GLU A 109 -10.52 -21.06 -22.17
N GLY A 110 -9.62 -21.34 -21.21
CA GLY A 110 -9.83 -21.15 -19.76
C GLY A 110 -10.64 -22.27 -19.06
N ASP A 111 -10.70 -23.48 -19.63
CA ASP A 111 -11.33 -24.63 -18.97
C ASP A 111 -10.29 -25.41 -18.12
N GLU A 112 -10.58 -25.64 -16.83
CA GLU A 112 -9.81 -26.55 -15.94
C GLU A 112 -9.78 -27.98 -16.54
N LEU A 113 -8.59 -28.54 -16.75
CA LEU A 113 -8.40 -29.87 -17.35
C LEU A 113 -7.99 -30.93 -16.31
N GLU A 114 -6.99 -30.62 -15.47
CA GLU A 114 -6.48 -31.50 -14.40
C GLU A 114 -6.04 -30.65 -13.19
N ARG A 115 -6.11 -31.19 -11.96
CA ARG A 115 -5.68 -30.48 -10.74
C ARG A 115 -5.20 -31.40 -9.61
N THR A 116 -4.36 -30.87 -8.71
CA THR A 116 -3.99 -31.51 -7.44
C THR A 116 -4.83 -31.00 -6.26
N GLU A 117 -4.81 -31.72 -5.12
CA GLU A 117 -5.28 -31.16 -3.85
C GLU A 117 -4.29 -30.07 -3.37
N LEU A 118 -4.71 -29.20 -2.44
CA LEU A 118 -3.88 -28.11 -1.91
C LEU A 118 -3.04 -28.56 -0.70
N MET A 119 -1.77 -28.17 -0.68
CA MET A 119 -0.76 -28.51 0.34
C MET A 119 -0.38 -27.29 1.19
N MET A 120 -0.01 -27.54 2.45
CA MET A 120 0.30 -26.51 3.46
C MET A 120 1.46 -26.95 4.40
N GLU A 121 2.25 -27.96 4.02
CA GLU A 121 3.44 -28.38 4.77
C GLU A 121 4.69 -28.27 3.86
N GLN A 122 5.67 -27.46 4.30
CA GLN A 122 6.96 -27.31 3.60
C GLN A 122 7.70 -28.66 3.50
N GLY A 123 8.15 -29.01 2.30
CA GLY A 123 8.77 -30.31 1.99
C GLY A 123 7.77 -31.48 1.87
N GLU A 124 6.46 -31.20 1.81
CA GLU A 124 5.46 -32.16 1.31
C GLU A 124 5.53 -32.21 -0.23
N THR A 125 5.17 -33.35 -0.83
CA THR A 125 5.13 -33.53 -2.29
C THR A 125 3.81 -34.14 -2.76
N GLN A 126 3.34 -33.71 -3.94
CA GLN A 126 2.26 -34.38 -4.69
C GLN A 126 2.70 -34.79 -6.10
N THR A 127 1.98 -35.74 -6.69
CA THR A 127 2.22 -36.26 -8.04
C THR A 127 0.92 -36.37 -8.82
N LEU A 128 0.91 -35.83 -10.04
CA LEU A 128 -0.18 -35.85 -11.02
C LEU A 128 0.21 -36.75 -12.21
N GLU A 129 -0.62 -37.74 -12.55
CA GLU A 129 -0.46 -38.60 -13.75
C GLU A 129 -1.52 -38.16 -14.79
N PHE A 130 -1.09 -37.58 -15.92
CA PHE A 130 -1.98 -37.05 -16.96
C PHE A 130 -1.55 -37.44 -18.38
N GLU A 131 -2.47 -37.43 -19.35
CA GLU A 131 -2.18 -37.64 -20.78
C GLU A 131 -2.24 -36.29 -21.51
N ALA A 132 -1.13 -35.85 -22.10
CA ALA A 132 -1.04 -34.54 -22.75
C ALA A 132 -1.97 -34.44 -23.97
N THR A 133 -2.77 -33.38 -24.08
CA THR A 133 -3.75 -33.18 -25.16
C THR A 133 -3.41 -31.96 -26.01
N GLU A 134 -3.99 -31.88 -27.22
CA GLU A 134 -3.94 -30.66 -28.08
C GLU A 134 -4.80 -29.50 -27.54
N GLU A 135 -5.39 -29.64 -26.34
CA GLU A 135 -6.27 -28.65 -25.69
C GLU A 135 -5.58 -27.96 -24.50
N MET A 136 -4.54 -28.56 -23.91
CA MET A 136 -3.72 -27.98 -22.82
C MET A 136 -2.88 -26.80 -23.34
N ALA A 137 -2.83 -25.72 -22.57
CA ALA A 137 -2.07 -24.50 -22.92
C ALA A 137 -1.21 -23.94 -21.78
N GLU A 138 -1.69 -24.00 -20.53
CA GLU A 138 -1.01 -23.40 -19.38
C GLU A 138 -1.16 -24.28 -18.13
N TYR A 139 -0.31 -24.01 -17.14
CA TYR A 139 -0.42 -24.53 -15.78
C TYR A 139 -0.21 -23.43 -14.74
N TYR A 140 -0.91 -23.51 -13.60
CA TYR A 140 -0.83 -22.49 -12.55
C TYR A 140 -1.13 -23.02 -11.13
N CYS A 141 -0.92 -22.17 -10.11
CA CYS A 141 -1.30 -22.38 -8.72
C CYS A 141 -2.55 -21.54 -8.37
N GLU A 142 -3.64 -22.12 -7.84
CA GLU A 142 -4.89 -21.36 -7.60
C GLU A 142 -4.72 -20.15 -6.67
N PRO A 143 -4.00 -20.22 -5.52
CA PRO A 143 -3.86 -19.07 -4.62
C PRO A 143 -2.81 -18.04 -5.05
N HIS A 144 -1.98 -18.35 -6.06
CA HIS A 144 -0.81 -17.55 -6.45
C HIS A 144 -0.72 -17.42 -7.98
N SER A 145 -1.87 -17.31 -8.65
CA SER A 145 -2.01 -17.46 -10.11
C SER A 145 -1.32 -16.35 -10.94
N ALA A 146 -0.98 -15.22 -10.32
CA ALA A 146 -0.24 -14.11 -10.92
C ALA A 146 1.29 -14.34 -10.99
N THR A 147 1.85 -15.15 -10.09
CA THR A 147 3.30 -15.40 -9.98
C THR A 147 3.70 -16.84 -10.29
N MET A 148 2.81 -17.80 -10.05
CA MET A 148 3.03 -19.24 -10.24
C MET A 148 2.23 -19.76 -11.44
N ARG A 149 2.55 -19.29 -12.65
CA ARG A 149 1.89 -19.61 -13.92
C ARG A 149 2.92 -19.79 -15.04
N GLY A 150 2.78 -20.82 -15.87
CA GLY A 150 3.68 -21.09 -17.01
C GLY A 150 3.02 -21.87 -18.16
N ASP A 151 3.68 -21.83 -19.32
CA ASP A 151 3.17 -22.36 -20.59
C ASP A 151 3.27 -23.89 -20.73
N ILE A 152 2.48 -24.47 -21.63
CA ILE A 152 2.57 -25.86 -22.11
C ILE A 152 2.63 -25.87 -23.65
N GLU A 153 3.79 -26.21 -24.22
CA GLU A 153 3.94 -26.36 -25.68
C GLU A 153 3.68 -27.81 -26.13
N ILE A 154 2.68 -28.00 -27.00
CA ILE A 154 2.27 -29.32 -27.49
C ILE A 154 3.00 -29.71 -28.80
N GLY A 155 4.01 -30.56 -28.68
CA GLY A 155 4.90 -31.06 -29.73
C GLY A 155 4.21 -31.88 -30.85
N GLY A 156 3.62 -31.18 -31.83
CA GLY A 156 2.88 -31.80 -32.93
C GLY A 156 3.73 -32.65 -33.90
N GLY A 157 3.56 -33.98 -33.85
CA GLY A 157 4.28 -35.02 -34.60
C GLY A 157 4.19 -35.08 -36.14
N GLY A 158 4.24 -33.93 -36.83
CA GLY A 158 4.77 -33.75 -38.18
C GLY A 158 4.08 -34.43 -39.38
N ALA A 159 3.33 -33.65 -40.17
CA ALA A 159 3.71 -33.27 -41.55
C ALA A 159 2.51 -32.85 -42.42
N GLY A 160 2.32 -31.54 -42.62
CA GLY A 160 1.21 -31.02 -43.44
C GLY A 160 1.38 -29.57 -43.89
N GLY A 161 2.51 -29.23 -44.53
CA GLY A 161 2.80 -27.85 -44.94
C GLY A 161 1.70 -27.18 -45.76
N ALA A 162 0.97 -26.27 -45.11
CA ALA A 162 0.25 -25.16 -45.74
C ALA A 162 1.25 -24.02 -46.04
N GLU A 163 0.81 -23.04 -46.81
CA GLU A 163 1.64 -21.89 -47.16
C GLU A 163 1.70 -20.92 -45.96
N GLN A 164 2.89 -20.43 -45.65
CA GLN A 164 3.10 -19.38 -44.66
C GLN A 164 2.55 -18.09 -45.27
N ASP A 165 1.26 -17.80 -45.04
CA ASP A 165 0.77 -16.44 -45.10
C ASP A 165 1.57 -15.66 -44.05
N GLU A 166 2.25 -14.60 -44.48
CA GLU A 166 2.86 -13.63 -43.57
C GLU A 166 1.71 -12.87 -42.90
N ALA A 167 1.14 -13.47 -41.85
CA ALA A 167 0.68 -12.69 -40.72
C ALA A 167 1.86 -11.80 -40.32
N THR A 168 1.64 -10.49 -40.34
CA THR A 168 2.45 -9.62 -39.51
C THR A 168 2.11 -10.00 -38.09
N ASP A 169 3.12 -10.37 -37.31
CA ASP A 169 3.05 -10.31 -35.86
C ASP A 169 2.84 -8.82 -35.55
N GLU A 170 1.58 -8.42 -35.38
CA GLU A 170 1.22 -7.12 -34.81
C GLU A 170 1.52 -7.28 -33.32
N GLU A 171 2.67 -6.74 -32.88
CA GLU A 171 3.02 -6.62 -31.47
C GLU A 171 1.80 -6.09 -30.72
N ALA A 172 1.42 -6.75 -29.62
CA ALA A 172 0.28 -6.33 -28.82
C ALA A 172 0.48 -4.86 -28.44
N ALA A 173 -0.53 -4.04 -28.70
CA ALA A 173 -0.41 -2.61 -28.46
C ALA A 173 -0.23 -2.38 -26.95
N ALA A 174 0.87 -1.72 -26.58
CA ALA A 174 1.12 -1.29 -25.22
C ALA A 174 -0.09 -0.50 -24.70
N PHE A 175 -0.40 -0.66 -23.41
CA PHE A 175 -1.57 -0.01 -22.81
C PHE A 175 -1.43 1.51 -22.77
N PHE A 176 -0.25 2.01 -22.39
CA PHE A 176 0.08 3.43 -22.45
C PHE A 176 0.50 3.83 -23.87
N ASP A 177 0.00 4.97 -24.37
CA ASP A 177 0.52 5.58 -25.60
C ASP A 177 1.94 6.13 -25.35
N PRO A 178 2.88 6.08 -26.32
CA PRO A 178 4.23 6.59 -26.13
C PRO A 178 4.25 8.13 -26.08
N GLY A 179 4.69 8.67 -24.93
CA GLY A 179 4.62 10.09 -24.59
C GLY A 179 5.78 10.95 -25.04
N ALA A 180 5.98 12.06 -24.33
CA ALA A 180 7.06 13.02 -24.59
C ALA A 180 8.45 12.40 -24.34
N GLU A 181 9.42 12.77 -25.19
CA GLU A 181 10.84 12.46 -24.99
C GLU A 181 11.39 13.42 -23.91
N ILE A 182 11.85 12.87 -22.78
CA ILE A 182 12.35 13.63 -21.62
C ILE A 182 13.82 13.28 -21.31
N GLY A 183 14.49 14.15 -20.59
CA GLY A 183 15.76 13.86 -19.93
C GLY A 183 15.56 13.82 -18.42
N VAL A 184 16.49 13.17 -17.72
CA VAL A 184 16.65 13.34 -16.27
C VAL A 184 18.07 13.82 -15.96
N ARG A 185 18.21 14.58 -14.87
CA ARG A 185 19.50 15.02 -14.35
C ARG A 185 19.55 14.75 -12.85
N THR A 186 20.54 13.97 -12.42
CA THR A 186 20.87 13.71 -11.02
C THR A 186 21.04 15.03 -10.26
N LEU A 187 20.26 15.20 -9.21
CA LEU A 187 20.33 16.29 -8.25
C LEU A 187 21.20 15.88 -7.05
N ALA A 188 21.00 14.65 -6.54
CA ALA A 188 21.82 14.02 -5.51
C ALA A 188 21.75 12.49 -5.55
N GLU A 189 22.84 11.85 -5.12
CA GLU A 189 22.98 10.41 -4.86
C GLU A 189 23.42 10.22 -3.39
N GLY A 190 23.30 9.00 -2.85
CA GLY A 190 23.85 8.62 -1.54
C GLY A 190 22.85 8.71 -0.38
N MET A 191 21.57 8.81 -0.69
CA MET A 191 20.46 8.50 0.23
C MET A 191 20.24 6.97 0.25
N THR A 192 19.34 6.47 1.11
CA THR A 192 19.02 5.02 1.16
C THR A 192 17.80 4.70 0.30
N ALA A 193 16.64 5.25 0.66
CA ALA A 193 15.39 5.11 -0.06
C ALA A 193 14.56 6.39 0.16
N PRO A 194 14.76 7.44 -0.67
CA PRO A 194 14.05 8.71 -0.50
C PRO A 194 12.53 8.50 -0.62
N THR A 195 11.76 9.15 0.25
CA THR A 195 10.31 8.96 0.44
C THR A 195 9.47 10.19 0.18
N ASP A 196 10.03 11.39 0.35
CA ASP A 196 9.35 12.67 0.09
C ASP A 196 10.36 13.81 -0.10
N MET A 197 9.96 14.91 -0.74
CA MET A 197 10.82 16.06 -1.05
C MET A 197 10.06 17.38 -1.02
N ALA A 198 10.51 18.28 -0.15
CA ALA A 198 9.95 19.63 -0.01
C ALA A 198 10.98 20.75 -0.17
N VAL A 199 10.49 21.95 -0.46
CA VAL A 199 11.26 23.19 -0.64
C VAL A 199 10.75 24.28 0.29
N ALA A 200 11.63 25.19 0.73
CA ALA A 200 11.31 26.09 1.84
C ALA A 200 11.50 27.60 1.55
N ASP A 201 12.15 27.98 0.44
CA ASP A 201 12.47 29.37 0.09
C ASP A 201 12.98 29.49 -1.37
N GLU A 202 12.41 30.38 -2.18
CA GLU A 202 12.91 30.73 -3.53
C GLU A 202 14.35 31.28 -3.52
N GLU A 203 14.77 32.02 -2.47
CA GLU A 203 16.08 32.70 -2.44
C GLU A 203 17.26 31.73 -2.19
N GLN A 204 16.99 30.45 -1.90
CA GLN A 204 17.99 29.48 -1.46
C GLN A 204 17.76 28.11 -2.10
N GLU A 205 18.53 27.79 -3.15
CA GLU A 205 18.60 26.49 -3.86
C GLU A 205 18.91 25.31 -2.89
N ARG A 206 17.88 24.88 -2.15
CA ARG A 206 17.92 23.90 -1.04
C ARG A 206 16.65 23.05 -1.09
N TYR A 207 16.84 21.77 -1.38
CA TYR A 207 15.78 20.78 -1.40
C TYR A 207 15.95 19.89 -0.17
N PHE A 208 14.85 19.59 0.52
CA PHE A 208 14.86 18.79 1.74
C PHE A 208 14.22 17.44 1.43
N VAL A 209 15.01 16.37 1.54
CA VAL A 209 14.62 15.03 1.07
C VAL A 209 14.51 14.10 2.27
N ALA A 210 13.31 13.61 2.53
CA ALA A 210 13.06 12.57 3.52
C ALA A 210 13.63 11.24 3.01
N ASP A 211 14.34 10.53 3.88
CA ASP A 211 14.89 9.19 3.62
C ASP A 211 14.21 8.18 4.55
N GLN A 212 13.81 7.02 4.03
CA GLN A 212 12.97 6.07 4.77
C GLN A 212 13.59 5.65 6.13
N THR A 213 14.93 5.67 6.23
CA THR A 213 15.71 5.30 7.42
C THR A 213 15.58 6.26 8.61
N GLY A 214 15.09 7.49 8.40
CA GLY A 214 14.85 8.47 9.47
C GLY A 214 15.61 9.79 9.34
N GLU A 215 16.48 9.93 8.34
CA GLU A 215 17.20 11.15 8.02
C GLU A 215 16.39 12.07 7.08
N LEU A 216 16.31 13.36 7.42
CA LEU A 216 15.90 14.41 6.51
C LEU A 216 17.15 15.13 5.98
N TRP A 217 17.48 14.91 4.72
CA TRP A 217 18.69 15.47 4.10
C TRP A 217 18.48 16.88 3.57
N VAL A 218 19.59 17.60 3.34
CA VAL A 218 19.60 18.82 2.51
C VAL A 218 20.42 18.55 1.25
N VAL A 219 19.83 18.84 0.10
CA VAL A 219 20.46 18.85 -1.22
C VAL A 219 20.60 20.30 -1.70
N THR A 220 21.73 20.63 -2.31
CA THR A 220 22.08 21.99 -2.76
C THR A 220 22.79 21.96 -4.11
N GLY A 221 23.08 23.13 -4.70
CA GLY A 221 23.94 23.23 -5.89
C GLY A 221 25.40 22.76 -5.72
N ASP A 222 25.86 22.48 -4.49
CA ASP A 222 27.14 21.78 -4.22
C ASP A 222 26.95 20.26 -3.97
N GLY A 223 25.70 19.75 -3.99
CA GLY A 223 25.31 18.36 -3.73
C GLY A 223 24.58 18.14 -2.39
N LEU A 224 24.38 16.86 -2.04
CA LEU A 224 23.95 16.38 -0.72
C LEU A 224 24.93 16.86 0.37
N GLN A 225 24.42 17.22 1.55
CA GLN A 225 25.27 17.66 2.69
C GLN A 225 25.84 16.48 3.50
N ASP A 226 27.03 16.67 4.09
CA ASP A 226 27.76 15.66 4.91
C ASP A 226 27.01 15.19 6.18
N GLU A 227 25.99 15.92 6.64
CA GLU A 227 25.21 15.67 7.87
C GLU A 227 23.73 16.01 7.58
N PRO A 228 22.74 15.28 8.13
CA PRO A 228 21.31 15.53 7.87
C PRO A 228 20.79 16.79 8.58
N PHE A 229 19.68 17.33 8.08
CA PHE A 229 18.96 18.47 8.66
C PHE A 229 18.26 18.10 9.98
N LEU A 230 17.64 16.92 10.01
CA LEU A 230 16.98 16.29 11.15
C LEU A 230 17.24 14.78 11.08
N ASP A 231 17.34 14.14 12.24
CA ASP A 231 17.40 12.69 12.41
C ASP A 231 16.32 12.29 13.43
N VAL A 232 15.40 11.42 13.00
CA VAL A 232 14.32 10.82 13.81
C VAL A 232 14.44 9.30 13.93
N SER A 233 15.56 8.70 13.47
CA SER A 233 15.79 7.25 13.53
C SER A 233 15.71 6.68 14.96
N ASP A 234 16.02 7.49 15.97
CA ASP A 234 15.93 7.12 17.40
C ASP A 234 14.50 7.16 18.00
N ARG A 235 13.54 7.75 17.26
CA ARG A 235 12.10 7.80 17.59
C ARG A 235 11.28 6.78 16.82
N MET A 236 11.84 6.23 15.75
CA MET A 236 11.22 5.25 14.88
C MET A 236 11.30 3.83 15.44
N LEU A 237 10.58 2.92 14.79
CA LEU A 237 10.76 1.48 14.94
C LEU A 237 11.94 0.97 14.09
N GLU A 238 12.43 -0.23 14.43
CA GLU A 238 13.50 -0.91 13.68
C GLU A 238 12.89 -1.49 12.38
N LEU A 239 13.24 -0.90 11.23
CA LEU A 239 12.77 -1.33 9.91
C LEU A 239 13.16 -2.78 9.62
N GLY A 240 12.36 -3.48 8.82
CA GLY A 240 12.51 -4.93 8.61
C GLY A 240 12.18 -5.77 9.86
N THR A 241 11.71 -5.16 10.97
CA THR A 241 11.17 -5.89 12.12
C THR A 241 9.64 -5.79 12.14
N PHE A 242 8.98 -6.89 11.82
CA PHE A 242 7.53 -6.94 11.68
C PHE A 242 6.85 -7.37 12.97
N ARG A 243 5.67 -6.81 13.24
CA ARG A 243 4.78 -7.17 14.35
C ARG A 243 3.35 -7.15 13.85
N GLY A 244 2.62 -8.22 14.12
CA GLY A 244 1.27 -8.40 13.58
C GLY A 244 0.79 -9.83 13.72
N GLU A 245 -0.42 -10.07 13.23
CA GLU A 245 -0.89 -11.42 12.87
C GLU A 245 -0.27 -11.86 11.53
N TYR A 246 -0.04 -10.91 10.62
CA TYR A 246 0.54 -11.09 9.28
C TYR A 246 2.05 -10.71 9.21
N ALA A 247 2.77 -10.79 10.34
CA ALA A 247 4.20 -10.47 10.40
C ALA A 247 5.05 -11.73 10.17
N GLU A 248 5.39 -12.02 8.91
CA GLU A 248 6.25 -13.14 8.53
C GLU A 248 7.73 -12.79 8.69
N GLY A 249 8.54 -13.75 9.14
CA GLY A 249 9.99 -13.56 9.32
C GLY A 249 10.82 -13.55 8.02
N THR A 250 10.14 -13.33 6.89
CA THR A 250 10.61 -13.45 5.50
C THR A 250 10.20 -12.27 4.64
N GLN A 251 9.50 -11.28 5.20
CA GLN A 251 9.11 -10.05 4.52
C GLN A 251 10.35 -9.19 4.19
N ASP A 252 10.40 -8.77 2.93
CA ASP A 252 11.49 -8.00 2.30
C ASP A 252 11.11 -6.53 2.07
N TYR A 253 9.84 -6.23 1.78
CA TYR A 253 9.31 -4.87 1.72
C TYR A 253 8.83 -4.35 3.08
N ASP A 254 8.94 -3.04 3.28
CA ASP A 254 8.48 -2.30 4.46
C ASP A 254 8.02 -0.91 4.00
N GLU A 255 6.80 -0.47 4.33
CA GLU A 255 6.33 0.90 4.05
C GLU A 255 6.57 1.85 5.23
N ARG A 256 6.99 1.33 6.39
CA ARG A 256 7.24 2.15 7.59
C ARG A 256 8.55 2.93 7.43
N GLY A 257 8.65 4.10 8.04
CA GLY A 257 9.86 4.92 7.92
C GLY A 257 9.68 6.35 8.41
N LEU A 258 10.55 7.24 7.95
CA LEU A 258 10.22 8.66 7.73
C LEU A 258 9.66 8.78 6.31
N LEU A 259 8.43 9.26 6.17
CA LEU A 259 7.61 9.04 4.96
C LEU A 259 7.05 10.32 4.34
N GLY A 260 7.08 11.44 5.07
CA GLY A 260 6.64 12.74 4.57
C GLY A 260 7.36 13.90 5.26
N VAL A 261 7.59 15.00 4.52
CA VAL A 261 8.15 16.26 5.01
C VAL A 261 7.47 17.44 4.32
N GLU A 262 7.05 18.44 5.09
CA GLU A 262 6.42 19.64 4.53
C GLU A 262 6.78 20.89 5.35
N PHE A 263 6.97 22.03 4.69
CA PHE A 263 7.27 23.32 5.32
C PHE A 263 6.01 24.16 5.54
N HIS A 264 5.94 24.84 6.68
CA HIS A 264 4.84 25.77 6.93
C HIS A 264 4.85 26.92 5.90
N PRO A 265 3.72 27.43 5.38
CA PRO A 265 3.73 28.53 4.40
C PRO A 265 4.47 29.78 4.90
N ASP A 266 4.23 30.16 6.16
CA ASP A 266 5.01 31.20 6.88
C ASP A 266 6.41 30.76 7.40
N PHE A 267 7.05 29.72 6.84
CA PHE A 267 8.35 29.19 7.31
C PHE A 267 9.44 30.27 7.43
N ALA A 268 9.50 31.21 6.48
CA ALA A 268 10.45 32.32 6.51
C ALA A 268 10.27 33.28 7.71
N GLU A 269 9.10 33.30 8.36
CA GLU A 269 8.84 34.07 9.59
C GLU A 269 8.83 33.19 10.86
N ASN A 270 8.36 31.95 10.79
CA ASN A 270 8.12 31.10 11.97
C ASN A 270 9.11 29.92 12.14
N GLY A 271 9.82 29.51 11.10
CA GLY A 271 10.80 28.42 11.12
C GLY A 271 10.22 27.01 11.37
N ARG A 272 8.91 26.81 11.17
CA ARG A 272 8.20 25.55 11.45
C ARG A 272 8.15 24.65 10.21
N PHE A 273 8.34 23.36 10.42
CA PHE A 273 8.14 22.32 9.40
C PHE A 273 7.61 21.05 10.07
N PHE A 274 7.06 20.15 9.27
CA PHE A 274 6.35 18.95 9.72
C PHE A 274 6.99 17.72 9.09
N VAL A 275 7.00 16.62 9.84
CA VAL A 275 7.42 15.31 9.35
C VAL A 275 6.43 14.22 9.80
N ARG A 276 6.25 13.21 8.94
CA ARG A 276 5.37 12.06 9.17
C ARG A 276 6.21 10.78 9.22
N TYR A 277 6.16 10.04 10.33
CA TYR A 277 7.02 8.87 10.55
C TYR A 277 6.37 7.76 11.41
N SER A 278 6.87 6.54 11.26
CA SER A 278 6.38 5.35 11.96
C SER A 278 7.11 5.11 13.30
N ALA A 279 6.48 5.48 14.40
CA ALA A 279 7.00 5.26 15.75
C ALA A 279 6.63 3.86 16.32
N PRO A 280 7.38 3.34 17.31
CA PRO A 280 7.05 2.08 17.97
C PRO A 280 5.71 2.13 18.71
N PRO A 281 4.97 1.00 18.81
CA PRO A 281 3.78 0.87 19.64
C PRO A 281 3.94 1.40 21.08
N ASN A 282 2.94 2.16 21.54
CA ASN A 282 2.90 2.86 22.83
C ASN A 282 1.97 2.12 23.84
N GLU A 283 1.46 2.79 24.89
CA GLU A 283 0.52 2.18 25.87
C GLU A 283 -0.95 2.16 25.40
N GLU A 284 -1.27 2.79 24.27
CA GLU A 284 -2.61 2.94 23.67
C GLU A 284 -2.77 2.09 22.41
N THR A 285 -1.66 1.76 21.73
CA THR A 285 -1.62 0.81 20.60
C THR A 285 -2.21 -0.56 20.98
N PRO A 286 -3.22 -1.09 20.26
CA PRO A 286 -3.82 -2.38 20.57
C PRO A 286 -2.86 -3.57 20.47
N ASP A 287 -3.17 -4.65 21.20
CA ASP A 287 -2.41 -5.91 21.14
C ASP A 287 -2.34 -6.42 19.68
N ARG A 288 -1.09 -6.63 19.20
CA ARG A 288 -0.73 -7.08 17.83
C ARG A 288 -0.84 -6.02 16.72
N TRP A 289 -1.09 -4.75 17.01
CA TRP A 289 -0.93 -3.70 16.00
C TRP A 289 0.55 -3.36 15.80
N SER A 290 0.90 -2.95 14.58
CA SER A 290 2.27 -2.84 14.08
C SER A 290 3.00 -1.62 14.65
N HIS A 291 2.41 -0.43 14.55
CA HIS A 291 3.09 0.84 14.82
C HIS A 291 2.16 2.02 15.15
N VAL A 292 2.74 3.20 15.36
CA VAL A 292 2.03 4.47 15.47
C VAL A 292 2.48 5.38 14.32
N ALA A 293 1.56 5.83 13.47
CA ALA A 293 1.83 6.89 12.51
C ALA A 293 1.82 8.24 13.26
N VAL A 294 2.97 8.93 13.28
CA VAL A 294 3.18 10.18 14.03
C VAL A 294 3.41 11.33 13.06
N LEU A 295 2.59 12.36 13.18
CA LEU A 295 2.84 13.69 12.63
C LEU A 295 3.47 14.57 13.70
N SER A 296 4.68 15.06 13.46
CA SER A 296 5.40 15.97 14.36
C SER A 296 5.76 17.29 13.69
N GLU A 297 5.47 18.39 14.38
CA GLU A 297 6.02 19.72 14.13
C GLU A 297 7.43 19.82 14.73
N PHE A 298 8.36 20.42 13.99
CA PHE A 298 9.70 20.78 14.42
C PHE A 298 10.00 22.25 14.06
N THR A 299 11.04 22.81 14.70
CA THR A 299 11.54 24.16 14.37
C THR A 299 13.03 24.15 14.03
N VAL A 300 13.46 25.11 13.21
CA VAL A 300 14.86 25.26 12.78
C VAL A 300 15.72 26.05 13.77
N THR A 301 17.04 25.89 13.68
CA THR A 301 18.00 26.65 14.49
C THR A 301 17.94 28.16 14.24
N ASP A 302 18.44 28.95 15.21
CA ASP A 302 18.69 30.41 15.14
C ASP A 302 19.47 30.87 13.88
N ASP A 303 20.10 29.95 13.14
CA ASP A 303 20.86 30.19 11.90
C ASP A 303 20.34 29.42 10.66
N GLY A 304 19.21 28.71 10.76
CA GLY A 304 18.54 28.04 9.65
C GLY A 304 19.34 26.91 8.98
N SER A 305 20.34 26.36 9.69
CA SER A 305 21.29 25.38 9.15
C SER A 305 21.00 23.93 9.53
N SER A 306 20.22 23.69 10.60
CA SER A 306 19.63 22.39 10.93
C SER A 306 18.26 22.58 11.60
N ALA A 307 17.55 21.49 11.83
CA ALA A 307 16.47 21.44 12.82
C ALA A 307 17.03 21.54 14.26
N ASP A 308 16.16 21.88 15.21
CA ASP A 308 16.36 21.59 16.64
C ASP A 308 15.60 20.31 17.02
N PRO A 309 16.27 19.16 17.23
CA PRO A 309 15.59 17.90 17.56
C PRO A 309 14.95 17.90 18.96
N ASP A 310 15.34 18.81 19.86
CA ASP A 310 14.68 19.01 21.18
C ASP A 310 13.36 19.82 21.05
N SER A 311 12.99 20.27 19.84
CA SER A 311 11.79 21.09 19.57
C SER A 311 10.53 20.32 19.14
N GLU A 312 10.59 18.98 19.06
CA GLU A 312 9.49 18.11 18.62
C GLU A 312 8.17 18.41 19.36
N ARG A 313 7.10 18.67 18.58
CA ARG A 313 5.72 18.79 19.03
C ARG A 313 4.86 17.83 18.21
N ARG A 314 4.50 16.69 18.79
CA ARG A 314 3.54 15.76 18.16
C ARG A 314 2.20 16.45 17.99
N ILE A 315 1.69 16.39 16.77
CA ILE A 315 0.42 16.99 16.35
C ILE A 315 -0.66 15.91 16.34
N LEU A 316 -0.41 14.78 15.67
CA LEU A 316 -1.34 13.67 15.54
C LEU A 316 -0.60 12.33 15.70
N GLU A 317 -1.19 11.39 16.42
CA GLU A 317 -0.67 10.02 16.61
C GLU A 317 -1.79 9.01 16.33
N ILE A 318 -1.80 8.43 15.13
CA ILE A 318 -2.76 7.40 14.73
C ILE A 318 -2.15 6.01 14.99
N GLN A 319 -2.94 5.10 15.55
CA GLN A 319 -2.53 3.72 15.76
C GLN A 319 -2.69 2.97 14.44
N SER A 320 -1.66 2.26 13.98
CA SER A 320 -1.64 1.64 12.65
C SER A 320 -1.61 0.10 12.77
N PRO A 321 -2.64 -0.61 12.25
CA PRO A 321 -2.77 -2.04 12.48
C PRO A 321 -1.66 -2.87 11.83
N GLN A 322 -1.37 -2.69 10.53
CA GLN A 322 -0.32 -3.42 9.82
C GLN A 322 0.91 -2.55 9.50
N TYR A 323 1.83 -3.09 8.70
CA TYR A 323 3.11 -2.45 8.33
C TYR A 323 3.10 -1.84 6.92
N ASN A 324 2.00 -2.04 6.19
CA ASN A 324 1.72 -1.55 4.85
C ASN A 324 0.47 -0.64 4.87
N HIS A 325 0.18 -0.02 3.73
CA HIS A 325 -0.81 1.04 3.52
C HIS A 325 -0.63 2.20 4.50
N VAL A 326 0.62 2.65 4.61
CA VAL A 326 1.00 3.69 5.57
C VAL A 326 0.74 5.09 5.01
N ALA A 327 0.61 5.26 3.69
CA ALA A 327 0.74 6.55 2.98
C ALA A 327 2.07 7.28 3.33
N GLY A 328 2.36 8.43 2.70
CA GLY A 328 3.65 9.11 2.89
C GLY A 328 3.57 10.64 2.99
N PRO A 329 3.64 11.37 1.86
CA PRO A 329 3.75 12.83 1.84
C PRO A 329 2.57 13.56 2.45
N MET A 330 2.72 14.88 2.60
CA MET A 330 1.69 15.81 3.07
C MET A 330 1.82 17.11 2.29
N ALA A 331 0.76 17.91 2.21
CA ALA A 331 0.79 19.20 1.52
C ALA A 331 0.03 20.29 2.29
N PHE A 332 0.53 21.52 2.28
CA PHE A 332 -0.31 22.68 2.62
C PHE A 332 -1.21 23.07 1.45
N GLY A 333 -2.51 23.20 1.73
CA GLY A 333 -3.47 23.71 0.76
C GLY A 333 -3.35 25.22 0.54
N PRO A 334 -3.93 25.75 -0.55
CA PRO A 334 -3.98 27.18 -0.84
C PRO A 334 -4.83 27.99 0.17
N ASP A 335 -5.54 27.31 1.07
CA ASP A 335 -6.25 27.86 2.22
C ASP A 335 -5.36 28.02 3.47
N GLY A 336 -4.17 27.41 3.49
CA GLY A 336 -3.22 27.42 4.60
C GLY A 336 -3.35 26.27 5.60
N TYR A 337 -4.21 25.29 5.34
CA TYR A 337 -4.35 24.10 6.19
C TYR A 337 -3.48 22.94 5.73
N LEU A 338 -3.08 22.07 6.66
CA LEU A 338 -2.24 20.90 6.37
C LEU A 338 -3.13 19.71 6.00
N TYR A 339 -2.89 19.14 4.82
CA TYR A 339 -3.56 17.94 4.31
C TYR A 339 -2.69 16.71 4.54
N VAL A 340 -3.26 15.69 5.18
CA VAL A 340 -2.54 14.50 5.66
C VAL A 340 -3.25 13.23 5.17
N PRO A 341 -2.70 12.52 4.18
CA PRO A 341 -3.24 11.23 3.74
C PRO A 341 -2.96 10.12 4.76
N MET A 342 -3.88 9.17 4.84
CA MET A 342 -3.85 7.98 5.69
C MET A 342 -4.40 6.79 4.90
N GLY A 343 -3.62 5.73 4.72
CA GLY A 343 -4.16 4.47 4.19
C GLY A 343 -5.11 3.79 5.16
N ASP A 344 -5.83 2.77 4.68
CA ASP A 344 -6.80 1.92 5.39
C ASP A 344 -6.23 1.22 6.65
N GLY A 345 -4.91 1.22 6.85
CA GLY A 345 -4.21 0.59 7.97
C GLY A 345 -3.53 -0.74 7.63
N GLY A 346 -3.75 -1.25 6.42
CA GLY A 346 -2.96 -2.27 5.77
C GLY A 346 -3.54 -3.68 5.84
N GLY A 347 -3.12 -4.46 4.86
CA GLY A 347 -3.52 -5.85 4.66
C GLY A 347 -4.26 -6.01 3.34
N ALA A 348 -4.24 -7.22 2.77
CA ALA A 348 -5.08 -7.50 1.62
C ALA A 348 -6.56 -7.54 2.04
N ASN A 349 -7.45 -7.09 1.16
CA ASN A 349 -8.89 -7.30 1.22
C ASN A 349 -9.63 -6.74 2.45
N ASP A 350 -9.08 -5.78 3.21
CA ASP A 350 -9.72 -5.16 4.39
C ASP A 350 -10.31 -6.14 5.46
N ASP A 351 -10.00 -7.45 5.41
CA ASP A 351 -10.62 -8.48 6.27
C ASP A 351 -9.88 -8.70 7.61
N MET A 352 -8.70 -8.06 7.75
CA MET A 352 -7.76 -8.29 8.83
C MET A 352 -7.97 -7.40 10.06
N LEU A 353 -7.30 -7.76 11.16
CA LEU A 353 -7.31 -7.01 12.42
C LEU A 353 -6.89 -5.54 12.21
N GLY A 354 -7.87 -4.62 12.23
CA GLY A 354 -7.63 -3.20 12.01
C GLY A 354 -8.86 -2.48 11.47
N HIS A 355 -9.61 -3.19 10.63
CA HIS A 355 -10.83 -2.73 9.97
C HIS A 355 -12.06 -2.86 10.89
N VAL A 356 -13.14 -2.13 10.57
CA VAL A 356 -14.33 -1.98 11.42
C VAL A 356 -15.63 -2.32 10.66
N ASP A 357 -16.73 -2.47 11.39
CA ASP A 357 -18.07 -2.61 10.81
C ASP A 357 -18.48 -1.27 10.12
N ASP A 358 -18.65 -1.24 8.79
CA ASP A 358 -19.09 -0.04 8.06
C ASP A 358 -20.56 -0.11 7.55
N TRP A 359 -20.94 0.68 6.54
CA TRP A 359 -22.30 0.75 5.99
C TRP A 359 -22.60 -0.26 4.87
N TYR A 360 -21.58 -0.85 4.25
CA TYR A 360 -21.67 -1.66 3.04
C TYR A 360 -21.72 -3.15 3.36
N ASP A 361 -22.94 -3.66 3.61
CA ASP A 361 -23.37 -5.08 3.73
C ASP A 361 -22.83 -6.05 2.62
N GLY A 362 -22.07 -5.57 1.62
CA GLY A 362 -21.44 -6.36 0.56
C GLY A 362 -20.03 -6.87 0.91
N ASN A 363 -19.33 -6.21 1.84
CA ASN A 363 -18.08 -6.66 2.45
C ASN A 363 -18.33 -6.93 3.95
N ASP A 364 -17.41 -7.61 4.62
CA ASP A 364 -17.50 -7.88 6.08
C ASP A 364 -16.96 -6.70 6.94
N GLY A 365 -16.74 -5.53 6.31
CA GLY A 365 -16.19 -4.30 6.90
C GLY A 365 -15.09 -3.67 6.05
N GLY A 366 -14.43 -2.65 6.60
CA GLY A 366 -13.33 -1.92 5.99
C GLY A 366 -12.89 -0.72 6.81
N ASN A 367 -11.96 0.09 6.29
CA ASN A 367 -11.63 1.41 6.87
C ASN A 367 -11.88 2.59 5.92
N GLY A 368 -11.77 2.42 4.59
CA GLY A 368 -12.10 3.50 3.64
C GLY A 368 -13.57 3.98 3.73
N GLN A 369 -14.49 3.11 4.15
CA GLN A 369 -15.91 3.44 4.35
C GLN A 369 -16.30 3.74 5.81
N ASP A 370 -15.34 3.87 6.74
CA ASP A 370 -15.58 4.41 8.08
C ASP A 370 -15.15 5.87 8.17
N VAL A 371 -15.97 6.68 8.85
CA VAL A 371 -15.63 8.05 9.24
C VAL A 371 -15.93 8.35 10.72
N SER A 372 -16.25 7.32 11.52
CA SER A 372 -16.86 7.44 12.85
C SER A 372 -16.01 6.83 13.96
N ASP A 373 -15.49 5.61 13.76
CA ASP A 373 -14.66 4.92 14.74
C ASP A 373 -13.17 5.26 14.57
N ASN A 374 -12.70 5.63 13.37
CA ASN A 374 -11.30 5.96 13.11
C ASN A 374 -11.00 6.92 11.93
N LEU A 375 -9.70 7.14 11.65
CA LEU A 375 -9.15 8.14 10.72
C LEU A 375 -8.32 7.53 9.57
N LEU A 376 -8.36 6.22 9.37
CA LEU A 376 -7.69 5.53 8.27
C LEU A 376 -8.49 5.68 6.95
N GLY A 377 -7.91 5.29 5.82
CA GLY A 377 -8.55 5.32 4.50
C GLY A 377 -9.01 6.72 4.04
N SER A 378 -8.24 7.77 4.37
CA SER A 378 -8.69 9.16 4.36
C SER A 378 -7.63 10.17 3.89
N VAL A 379 -8.11 11.39 3.60
CA VAL A 379 -7.31 12.62 3.64
C VAL A 379 -7.89 13.50 4.74
N LEU A 380 -7.05 13.82 5.73
CA LEU A 380 -7.39 14.69 6.86
C LEU A 380 -6.98 16.14 6.55
N ARG A 381 -7.68 17.14 7.11
CA ARG A 381 -7.35 18.58 6.95
C ARG A 381 -7.35 19.30 8.30
N LEU A 382 -6.18 19.83 8.68
CA LEU A 382 -5.89 20.28 10.05
C LEU A 382 -5.47 21.76 10.11
N ASP A 383 -5.98 22.51 11.09
CA ASP A 383 -5.46 23.83 11.48
C ASP A 383 -4.32 23.65 12.48
N VAL A 384 -3.09 23.61 11.96
CA VAL A 384 -1.87 23.47 12.76
C VAL A 384 -1.41 24.80 13.41
N ASP A 385 -2.07 25.92 13.13
CA ASP A 385 -1.73 27.25 13.66
C ASP A 385 -2.48 27.61 14.94
N GLN A 386 -3.57 26.89 15.24
CA GLN A 386 -4.38 27.04 16.44
C GLN A 386 -4.42 25.75 17.28
N GLU A 387 -4.61 25.88 18.60
CA GLU A 387 -4.81 24.74 19.51
C GLU A 387 -6.31 24.54 19.76
N GLY A 388 -6.81 23.31 19.60
CA GLY A 388 -8.18 22.91 19.94
C GLY A 388 -8.42 22.82 21.45
N GLU A 389 -9.61 22.37 21.88
CA GLU A 389 -9.92 22.26 23.32
C GLU A 389 -9.08 21.17 24.03
N ASP A 390 -8.87 20.03 23.37
CA ASP A 390 -8.05 18.89 23.85
C ASP A 390 -7.07 18.35 22.78
N ARG A 391 -6.92 19.04 21.62
CA ARG A 391 -6.03 18.69 20.48
C ARG A 391 -4.96 19.78 20.26
N PRO A 392 -3.71 19.46 19.85
CA PRO A 392 -2.65 20.45 19.60
C PRO A 392 -2.82 21.20 18.26
N TYR A 393 -3.72 20.72 17.40
CA TYR A 393 -4.26 21.42 16.24
C TYR A 393 -5.74 21.79 16.53
N ALA A 394 -6.30 22.68 15.73
CA ALA A 394 -7.73 22.91 15.63
C ALA A 394 -8.29 22.27 14.35
N ILE A 395 -9.62 22.24 14.24
CA ILE A 395 -10.31 21.81 13.02
C ILE A 395 -10.82 23.07 12.30
N PRO A 396 -10.67 23.18 10.96
CA PRO A 396 -11.34 24.20 10.18
C PRO A 396 -12.87 24.18 10.35
N GLU A 397 -13.51 25.35 10.41
CA GLU A 397 -14.98 25.48 10.57
C GLU A 397 -15.78 24.99 9.32
N ASP A 398 -15.09 24.55 8.27
CA ASP A 398 -15.61 24.15 6.95
C ASP A 398 -15.21 22.72 6.51
N ASN A 399 -14.62 21.89 7.38
CA ASN A 399 -14.48 20.45 7.12
C ASN A 399 -15.87 19.79 6.99
N PRO A 400 -16.06 18.75 6.14
CA PRO A 400 -17.37 18.19 5.84
C PRO A 400 -18.13 17.62 7.06
N LEU A 401 -17.45 17.12 8.09
CA LEU A 401 -18.08 16.39 9.20
C LEU A 401 -18.28 17.17 10.51
N VAL A 402 -17.84 18.44 10.63
CA VAL A 402 -17.91 19.19 11.92
C VAL A 402 -19.33 19.55 12.41
N ASP A 403 -20.35 19.42 11.56
CA ASP A 403 -21.78 19.56 11.93
C ASP A 403 -22.46 18.17 12.13
N SER A 404 -21.70 17.07 12.08
CA SER A 404 -22.17 15.69 12.32
C SER A 404 -22.23 15.36 13.82
N ASP A 405 -23.24 14.61 14.24
CA ASP A 405 -23.31 14.04 15.60
C ASP A 405 -22.52 12.71 15.71
N GLU A 406 -22.04 12.15 14.58
CA GLU A 406 -21.55 10.74 14.48
C GLU A 406 -20.19 10.57 13.76
N GLY A 407 -19.78 11.48 12.86
CA GLY A 407 -18.47 11.42 12.17
C GLY A 407 -17.35 12.20 12.88
N LEU A 408 -16.08 11.94 12.51
CA LEU A 408 -14.89 12.60 13.07
C LEU A 408 -14.51 13.87 12.30
N ASP A 409 -14.28 14.95 13.05
CA ASP A 409 -14.05 16.32 12.56
C ASP A 409 -12.88 16.46 11.54
N GLU A 410 -11.84 15.65 11.69
CA GLU A 410 -10.58 15.72 10.96
C GLU A 410 -10.69 15.36 9.46
N HIS A 411 -11.67 14.55 9.09
CA HIS A 411 -11.86 14.05 7.71
C HIS A 411 -12.17 15.19 6.73
N TYR A 412 -11.41 15.27 5.64
CA TYR A 412 -11.72 16.12 4.47
C TYR A 412 -12.27 15.30 3.32
N ALA A 413 -11.72 14.10 3.10
CA ALA A 413 -12.19 13.10 2.15
C ALA A 413 -11.86 11.70 2.67
N TRP A 414 -12.59 10.68 2.21
CA TRP A 414 -12.43 9.29 2.64
C TRP A 414 -12.67 8.33 1.46
N GLY A 415 -12.64 7.02 1.70
CA GLY A 415 -12.77 6.01 0.65
C GLY A 415 -11.48 5.75 -0.11
N PHE A 416 -10.32 5.91 0.55
CA PHE A 416 -9.01 5.58 -0.01
C PHE A 416 -8.45 4.26 0.56
N ARG A 417 -7.55 3.62 -0.18
CA ARG A 417 -6.85 2.38 0.20
C ARG A 417 -5.46 2.67 0.75
N ASN A 418 -4.53 3.08 -0.11
CA ASN A 418 -3.20 3.56 0.22
C ASN A 418 -2.88 4.83 -0.59
N PRO A 419 -3.35 6.02 -0.15
CA PRO A 419 -3.13 7.30 -0.82
C PRO A 419 -1.65 7.71 -0.71
N PHE A 420 -0.83 7.17 -1.61
CA PHE A 420 0.63 7.09 -1.51
C PHE A 420 1.36 8.40 -1.82
N GLY A 421 0.68 9.37 -2.43
CA GLY A 421 1.21 10.70 -2.73
C GLY A 421 0.08 11.71 -2.90
N ILE A 422 0.40 12.97 -2.59
CA ILE A 422 -0.55 14.08 -2.50
C ILE A 422 0.13 15.36 -3.02
N SER A 423 -0.56 16.15 -3.84
CA SER A 423 -0.04 17.42 -4.36
C SER A 423 -1.15 18.42 -4.71
N PHE A 424 -0.83 19.71 -4.68
CA PHE A 424 -1.70 20.79 -5.18
C PHE A 424 -1.09 21.42 -6.43
N ASP A 425 -1.91 21.77 -7.42
CA ASP A 425 -1.47 22.58 -8.58
C ASP A 425 -1.66 24.09 -8.35
N SER A 426 -1.16 24.94 -9.26
CA SER A 426 -1.24 26.41 -9.10
C SER A 426 -2.66 27.00 -9.19
N ASP A 427 -3.64 26.25 -9.72
CA ASP A 427 -5.07 26.61 -9.66
C ASP A 427 -5.74 26.16 -8.34
N GLY A 428 -5.03 25.39 -7.50
CA GLY A 428 -5.44 24.98 -6.16
C GLY A 428 -6.21 23.66 -6.11
N ARG A 429 -6.10 22.81 -7.14
CA ARG A 429 -6.73 21.48 -7.18
C ARG A 429 -5.86 20.45 -6.46
N LEU A 430 -6.48 19.57 -5.68
CA LEU A 430 -5.79 18.51 -4.94
C LEU A 430 -5.76 17.22 -5.77
N PHE A 431 -4.56 16.66 -5.95
CA PHE A 431 -4.32 15.38 -6.58
C PHE A 431 -3.85 14.37 -5.53
N VAL A 432 -4.39 13.15 -5.58
CA VAL A 432 -3.95 12.03 -4.73
C VAL A 432 -3.84 10.77 -5.58
N SER A 433 -2.66 10.15 -5.60
CA SER A 433 -2.48 8.80 -6.16
C SER A 433 -2.86 7.76 -5.12
N ASP A 434 -3.69 6.78 -5.45
CA ASP A 434 -4.11 5.72 -4.53
C ASP A 434 -3.79 4.34 -5.12
N ALA A 435 -3.02 3.54 -4.36
CA ALA A 435 -2.56 2.24 -4.83
C ALA A 435 -3.61 1.15 -4.56
N GLY A 436 -4.05 0.47 -5.61
CA GLY A 436 -5.12 -0.53 -5.58
C GLY A 436 -4.68 -1.92 -5.13
N GLN A 437 -5.56 -2.91 -5.31
CA GLN A 437 -5.48 -4.21 -4.62
C GLN A 437 -4.97 -5.33 -5.52
N ASP A 438 -5.77 -5.75 -6.51
CA ASP A 438 -5.58 -6.96 -7.31
C ASP A 438 -5.71 -6.69 -8.82
N LEU A 439 -6.33 -5.56 -9.20
CA LEU A 439 -6.82 -5.34 -10.56
C LEU A 439 -6.45 -3.98 -11.15
N PHE A 440 -6.49 -2.90 -10.38
CA PHE A 440 -6.32 -1.53 -10.90
C PHE A 440 -5.44 -0.64 -10.00
N GLU A 441 -4.86 0.39 -10.61
CA GLU A 441 -4.13 1.49 -9.97
C GLU A 441 -4.78 2.82 -10.37
N GLU A 442 -4.87 3.79 -9.45
CA GLU A 442 -5.67 5.01 -9.68
C GLU A 442 -5.07 6.32 -9.15
N ALA A 443 -5.53 7.45 -9.71
CA ALA A 443 -5.34 8.76 -9.09
C ALA A 443 -6.60 9.62 -9.19
N ASN A 444 -6.78 10.44 -8.16
CA ASN A 444 -8.01 11.13 -7.82
C ASN A 444 -7.84 12.65 -7.79
N LEU A 445 -8.90 13.36 -8.18
CA LEU A 445 -9.07 14.79 -7.95
C LEU A 445 -9.91 14.97 -6.67
N VAL A 446 -9.30 15.45 -5.60
CA VAL A 446 -9.86 15.32 -4.24
C VAL A 446 -10.60 16.58 -3.79
N GLU A 447 -11.91 16.43 -3.54
CA GLU A 447 -12.81 17.51 -3.13
C GLU A 447 -13.36 17.28 -1.70
N ALA A 448 -13.80 18.36 -1.05
CA ALA A 448 -14.29 18.33 0.33
C ALA A 448 -15.59 17.49 0.45
N GLY A 449 -15.57 16.45 1.28
CA GLY A 449 -16.66 15.49 1.43
C GLY A 449 -16.69 14.40 0.35
N GLY A 450 -15.66 14.32 -0.49
CA GLY A 450 -15.51 13.24 -1.47
C GLY A 450 -15.31 11.89 -0.79
N ASN A 451 -15.99 10.86 -1.33
CA ASN A 451 -15.83 9.47 -0.95
C ASN A 451 -15.32 8.70 -2.18
N TYR A 452 -14.06 8.28 -2.19
CA TYR A 452 -13.36 7.69 -3.34
C TYR A 452 -13.57 6.17 -3.47
N GLY A 453 -14.47 5.63 -2.64
CA GLY A 453 -15.12 4.35 -2.91
C GLY A 453 -14.44 3.11 -2.36
N TRP A 454 -13.16 3.11 -1.96
CA TRP A 454 -12.55 1.94 -1.30
C TRP A 454 -13.30 1.61 0.01
N ASN A 455 -13.73 0.38 0.30
CA ASN A 455 -13.56 -0.88 -0.43
C ASN A 455 -14.84 -1.34 -1.19
N VAL A 456 -15.77 -0.44 -1.50
CA VAL A 456 -16.92 -0.68 -2.40
C VAL A 456 -16.46 -0.78 -3.86
N LYS A 457 -15.43 0.00 -4.22
CA LYS A 457 -14.80 0.08 -5.54
C LYS A 457 -13.28 -0.10 -5.48
N GLU A 458 -12.71 -0.44 -6.63
CA GLU A 458 -11.29 -0.41 -6.98
C GLU A 458 -11.23 0.16 -8.41
N GLY A 459 -10.71 1.38 -8.60
CA GLY A 459 -10.93 2.15 -9.82
C GLY A 459 -12.41 2.50 -10.04
N THR A 460 -12.83 2.58 -11.31
CA THR A 460 -14.24 2.71 -11.67
C THR A 460 -15.08 1.44 -11.38
N HIS A 461 -14.41 0.33 -11.05
CA HIS A 461 -14.98 -1.00 -10.91
C HIS A 461 -15.41 -1.32 -9.47
N CYS A 462 -16.36 -2.24 -9.31
CA CYS A 462 -16.76 -2.75 -8.00
C CYS A 462 -15.65 -3.62 -7.38
N PHE A 463 -15.57 -3.66 -6.06
CA PHE A 463 -14.67 -4.57 -5.32
C PHE A 463 -15.47 -5.62 -4.50
N SER A 464 -14.78 -6.66 -4.02
CA SER A 464 -15.33 -7.67 -3.11
C SER A 464 -14.23 -8.37 -2.33
N THR A 465 -14.24 -8.26 -1.00
CA THR A 465 -13.24 -8.92 -0.13
C THR A 465 -13.24 -10.45 -0.27
N ASP A 466 -14.42 -11.02 -0.53
CA ASP A 466 -14.69 -12.45 -0.71
C ASP A 466 -14.17 -12.99 -2.07
N SER A 467 -13.84 -12.11 -3.04
CA SER A 467 -13.43 -12.45 -4.42
C SER A 467 -12.77 -11.25 -5.15
N PRO A 468 -11.59 -10.77 -4.71
CA PRO A 468 -11.00 -9.50 -5.19
C PRO A 468 -10.71 -9.51 -6.71
N SER A 469 -10.14 -10.60 -7.23
CA SER A 469 -9.87 -10.77 -8.67
C SER A 469 -11.10 -11.17 -9.51
N GLN A 470 -12.29 -11.32 -8.92
CA GLN A 470 -13.56 -11.60 -9.63
C GLN A 470 -14.74 -10.83 -9.02
N PRO A 471 -14.74 -9.49 -9.10
CA PRO A 471 -15.75 -8.65 -8.45
C PRO A 471 -17.15 -8.77 -9.06
N PRO A 472 -18.20 -8.33 -8.34
CA PRO A 472 -19.60 -8.36 -8.81
C PRO A 472 -19.87 -7.39 -9.97
N GLU A 473 -20.86 -7.73 -10.82
CA GLU A 473 -21.31 -6.88 -11.95
C GLU A 473 -21.99 -5.56 -11.50
N ASP A 474 -22.52 -5.48 -10.28
CA ASP A 474 -23.28 -4.35 -9.74
C ASP A 474 -22.86 -4.06 -8.28
N CYS A 475 -22.58 -2.79 -7.95
CA CYS A 475 -22.36 -2.26 -6.59
C CYS A 475 -23.03 -0.86 -6.45
N PRO A 476 -23.06 -0.22 -5.26
CA PRO A 476 -23.58 1.13 -5.11
C PRO A 476 -22.64 2.22 -5.67
N ASP A 477 -23.17 3.14 -6.49
CA ASP A 477 -22.44 4.36 -6.94
C ASP A 477 -22.61 5.56 -5.97
N SER A 478 -23.16 5.35 -4.78
CA SER A 478 -23.43 6.38 -3.78
C SER A 478 -23.51 5.78 -2.37
N ALA A 479 -23.11 6.57 -1.37
CA ALA A 479 -23.24 6.25 0.04
C ALA A 479 -24.72 6.39 0.53
N PRO A 480 -25.04 6.01 1.79
CA PRO A 480 -26.40 6.15 2.33
C PRO A 480 -26.89 7.59 2.50
N ASP A 481 -28.18 7.85 2.25
CA ASP A 481 -28.92 9.07 2.65
C ASP A 481 -29.28 9.01 4.15
N GLU A 482 -28.29 8.72 5.00
CA GLU A 482 -28.36 8.76 6.46
C GLU A 482 -26.97 8.93 7.11
N ALA A 483 -26.94 9.66 8.24
CA ALA A 483 -25.72 10.10 8.93
C ALA A 483 -24.78 8.93 9.32
N PRO A 484 -23.45 9.13 9.29
CA PRO A 484 -22.73 10.38 9.05
C PRO A 484 -22.72 10.86 7.59
N TYR A 485 -23.24 10.06 6.65
CA TYR A 485 -23.31 10.35 5.22
C TYR A 485 -24.56 11.17 4.84
N ASP A 486 -24.59 11.74 3.62
CA ASP A 486 -25.73 12.54 3.13
C ASP A 486 -26.26 12.09 1.75
N GLY A 487 -25.90 10.88 1.34
CA GLY A 487 -26.28 10.29 0.05
C GLY A 487 -25.38 10.72 -1.11
N GLN A 488 -24.16 11.18 -0.79
CA GLN A 488 -23.17 11.61 -1.77
C GLN A 488 -22.78 10.48 -2.73
N GLU A 489 -22.51 10.84 -3.98
CA GLU A 489 -21.97 9.94 -4.98
C GLU A 489 -20.55 9.49 -4.58
N LEU A 490 -20.24 8.20 -4.78
CA LEU A 490 -18.85 7.75 -4.74
C LEU A 490 -18.15 8.39 -5.94
N GLN A 491 -16.99 9.00 -5.74
CA GLN A 491 -16.22 9.60 -6.82
C GLN A 491 -15.44 8.51 -7.55
N ASP A 492 -15.43 8.59 -8.87
CA ASP A 492 -14.61 7.72 -9.72
C ASP A 492 -13.32 8.48 -10.12
N PRO A 493 -12.18 7.80 -10.33
CA PRO A 493 -10.88 8.46 -10.46
C PRO A 493 -10.69 9.22 -11.79
N ILE A 494 -9.66 10.09 -11.82
CA ILE A 494 -9.21 10.77 -13.05
C ILE A 494 -8.19 9.95 -13.85
N VAL A 495 -7.48 9.04 -13.19
CA VAL A 495 -6.51 8.11 -13.79
C VAL A 495 -6.85 6.71 -13.28
N GLU A 496 -6.91 5.73 -14.19
CA GLU A 496 -7.12 4.32 -13.89
C GLU A 496 -6.32 3.50 -14.89
N TYR A 497 -5.50 2.55 -14.43
CA TYR A 497 -4.86 1.57 -15.29
C TYR A 497 -4.81 0.18 -14.64
N PRO A 498 -4.97 -0.91 -15.41
CA PRO A 498 -5.04 -2.25 -14.85
C PRO A 498 -3.65 -2.79 -14.50
N HIS A 499 -3.60 -3.77 -13.58
CA HIS A 499 -2.41 -4.60 -13.37
C HIS A 499 -2.10 -5.44 -14.61
N VAL A 500 -3.12 -5.99 -15.28
CA VAL A 500 -2.99 -6.86 -16.45
C VAL A 500 -3.88 -6.42 -17.61
N TYR A 501 -3.32 -6.31 -18.81
CA TYR A 501 -4.02 -5.98 -20.05
C TYR A 501 -3.50 -6.82 -21.22
N GLN A 502 -4.40 -7.49 -21.95
CA GLN A 502 -4.05 -8.39 -23.07
C GLN A 502 -2.92 -9.38 -22.69
N GLU A 503 -3.07 -10.06 -21.53
CA GLU A 503 -2.10 -11.04 -21.02
C GLU A 503 -0.69 -10.46 -20.71
N GLN A 504 -0.54 -9.13 -20.67
CA GLN A 504 0.70 -8.43 -20.29
C GLN A 504 0.50 -7.65 -18.98
N VAL A 505 1.53 -7.60 -18.13
CA VAL A 505 1.54 -6.73 -16.95
C VAL A 505 1.75 -5.27 -17.39
N VAL A 506 0.93 -4.38 -16.85
CA VAL A 506 0.93 -2.95 -17.14
C VAL A 506 1.33 -2.17 -15.90
N GLY A 507 0.49 -2.21 -14.88
CA GLY A 507 0.71 -1.61 -13.56
C GLY A 507 1.14 -2.60 -12.49
N ILE A 508 1.76 -2.08 -11.43
CA ILE A 508 2.12 -2.84 -10.22
C ILE A 508 1.81 -2.05 -8.94
N THR A 509 2.09 -0.74 -8.92
CA THR A 509 1.80 0.19 -7.82
C THR A 509 1.97 1.62 -8.32
N ILE A 510 0.93 2.46 -8.29
CA ILE A 510 1.04 3.88 -8.64
C ILE A 510 1.82 4.65 -7.56
N ILE A 511 2.69 5.56 -7.99
CA ILE A 511 3.56 6.34 -7.11
C ILE A 511 3.40 7.83 -7.41
N GLY A 512 2.60 8.50 -6.57
CA GLY A 512 2.57 9.95 -6.41
C GLY A 512 2.26 10.76 -7.67
N GLY A 513 2.80 11.97 -7.71
CA GLY A 513 2.80 12.83 -8.90
C GLY A 513 2.50 14.30 -8.62
N HIS A 514 2.88 15.16 -9.57
CA HIS A 514 2.66 16.61 -9.55
C HIS A 514 2.25 17.11 -10.94
N VAL A 515 1.52 18.22 -11.02
CA VAL A 515 1.26 18.87 -12.32
C VAL A 515 2.52 19.60 -12.79
N TYR A 516 2.98 19.34 -14.01
CA TYR A 516 4.19 19.98 -14.55
C TYR A 516 3.89 21.42 -15.02
N GLU A 517 4.46 22.42 -14.35
CA GLU A 517 4.15 23.83 -14.57
C GLU A 517 5.35 24.70 -15.00
N ALA A 518 6.59 24.19 -14.94
CA ALA A 518 7.80 24.94 -15.26
C ALA A 518 7.92 25.48 -16.71
N GLY A 519 7.23 24.86 -17.68
CA GLY A 519 7.14 25.38 -19.05
C GLY A 519 8.37 25.19 -19.96
N ASP A 520 9.44 24.56 -19.48
CA ASP A 520 10.63 24.26 -20.29
C ASP A 520 10.48 22.98 -21.13
N ILE A 521 9.59 22.06 -20.74
CA ILE A 521 9.20 20.86 -21.49
C ILE A 521 7.75 21.03 -22.00
N ALA A 522 7.57 21.82 -23.05
CA ALA A 522 6.27 22.27 -23.57
C ALA A 522 5.26 21.18 -24.04
N ASP A 523 5.64 19.90 -24.03
CA ASP A 523 4.75 18.75 -24.29
C ASP A 523 4.26 18.07 -22.97
N LEU A 524 4.69 18.59 -21.80
CA LEU A 524 4.23 18.25 -20.45
C LEU A 524 3.42 19.36 -19.77
N ASP A 525 3.46 20.62 -20.24
CA ASP A 525 2.78 21.77 -19.63
C ASP A 525 1.32 21.46 -19.25
N GLY A 526 1.01 21.44 -17.94
CA GLY A 526 -0.32 21.17 -17.41
C GLY A 526 -0.75 19.70 -17.40
N LYS A 527 0.15 18.74 -17.66
CA LYS A 527 -0.06 17.31 -17.41
C LYS A 527 0.25 16.96 -15.96
N TYR A 528 -0.50 16.02 -15.38
CA TYR A 528 -0.13 15.37 -14.13
C TYR A 528 0.96 14.34 -14.43
N VAL A 529 2.16 14.51 -13.87
CA VAL A 529 3.32 13.64 -14.07
C VAL A 529 3.52 12.79 -12.82
N PHE A 530 3.48 11.47 -13.00
CA PHE A 530 3.48 10.45 -11.95
C PHE A 530 4.30 9.24 -12.41
N GLY A 531 4.20 8.11 -11.73
CA GLY A 531 4.88 6.88 -12.15
C GLY A 531 4.28 5.61 -11.58
N ASP A 532 4.87 4.49 -11.98
CA ASP A 532 4.64 3.17 -11.37
C ASP A 532 5.97 2.66 -10.80
N TRP A 533 5.91 2.04 -9.62
CA TRP A 533 7.07 1.60 -8.84
C TRP A 533 8.07 0.77 -9.66
N THR A 534 7.58 -0.22 -10.42
CA THR A 534 8.37 -0.99 -11.38
C THR A 534 7.49 -1.70 -12.41
N ALA A 535 7.95 -1.77 -13.66
CA ALA A 535 7.33 -2.58 -14.70
C ALA A 535 7.69 -4.08 -14.61
N ASP A 536 8.55 -4.50 -13.68
CA ASP A 536 8.94 -5.90 -13.48
C ASP A 536 7.88 -6.70 -12.69
N PRO A 537 7.19 -7.68 -13.30
CA PRO A 537 6.20 -8.52 -12.61
C PRO A 537 6.75 -9.24 -11.38
N ALA A 538 8.05 -9.56 -11.41
CA ALA A 538 8.73 -10.25 -10.32
C ALA A 538 9.10 -9.31 -9.16
N ARG A 539 8.85 -8.00 -9.27
CA ARG A 539 9.08 -6.94 -8.26
C ARG A 539 10.53 -6.85 -7.75
N GLN A 540 11.50 -7.37 -8.53
CA GLN A 540 12.91 -7.51 -8.14
C GLN A 540 13.84 -6.58 -8.91
N SER A 541 13.42 -6.11 -10.07
CA SER A 541 14.22 -5.29 -10.98
C SER A 541 13.84 -3.81 -10.90
N PRO A 542 14.81 -2.89 -10.90
CA PRO A 542 14.56 -1.45 -11.01
C PRO A 542 14.14 -1.09 -12.45
N GLN A 543 12.85 -1.15 -12.75
CA GLN A 543 12.26 -0.86 -14.06
C GLN A 543 11.06 0.11 -13.96
N GLY A 544 11.16 1.15 -13.13
CA GLY A 544 10.09 2.12 -12.90
C GLY A 544 9.59 2.81 -14.17
N ARG A 545 8.29 3.12 -14.21
CA ARG A 545 7.69 3.91 -15.30
C ARG A 545 7.54 5.36 -14.86
N ILE A 546 7.76 6.30 -15.77
CA ILE A 546 7.33 7.70 -15.60
C ILE A 546 6.18 7.95 -16.58
N LEU A 547 5.03 8.34 -16.05
CA LEU A 547 3.77 8.47 -16.75
C LEU A 547 3.29 9.93 -16.73
N ALA A 548 2.51 10.33 -17.73
CA ALA A 548 1.87 11.64 -17.75
C ALA A 548 0.40 11.54 -18.19
N ALA A 549 -0.52 12.03 -17.36
CA ALA A 549 -1.94 12.09 -17.64
C ALA A 549 -2.37 13.49 -18.10
N SER A 550 -3.34 13.54 -19.02
CA SER A 550 -3.87 14.77 -19.58
C SER A 550 -5.40 14.78 -19.70
N GLU A 551 -6.01 15.88 -19.25
CA GLU A 551 -7.47 16.08 -19.30
C GLU A 551 -8.06 15.75 -20.70
N PRO A 552 -9.19 15.03 -20.76
CA PRO A 552 -9.90 14.78 -22.01
C PRO A 552 -10.21 16.07 -22.77
N SER A 553 -9.65 16.22 -23.97
CA SER A 553 -9.82 17.45 -24.73
C SER A 553 -11.27 17.62 -25.20
N ASP A 554 -12.04 18.45 -24.48
CA ASP A 554 -13.42 18.84 -24.75
C ASP A 554 -13.68 18.97 -26.26
N GLY A 555 -14.59 18.13 -26.79
CA GLY A 555 -14.58 17.54 -28.14
C GLY A 555 -14.66 18.48 -29.37
N ALA A 556 -13.73 19.43 -29.48
CA ALA A 556 -13.71 20.54 -30.42
C ALA A 556 -13.15 20.16 -31.80
N GLY A 557 -13.89 19.30 -32.51
CA GLY A 557 -13.52 18.73 -33.83
C GLY A 557 -12.78 19.70 -34.77
N GLY A 558 -11.52 19.35 -35.06
CA GLY A 558 -10.47 20.33 -35.35
C GLY A 558 -10.67 21.29 -36.53
N MET A 559 -10.22 22.53 -36.33
CA MET A 559 -9.86 23.45 -37.40
C MET A 559 -8.41 23.94 -37.26
N THR A 560 -7.59 23.67 -38.27
CA THR A 560 -6.21 24.15 -38.37
C THR A 560 -6.17 25.69 -38.52
N GLY A 561 -6.11 26.38 -37.38
CA GLY A 561 -6.23 27.83 -37.25
C GLY A 561 -4.92 28.60 -37.38
N ASN A 562 -4.29 28.58 -38.57
CA ASN A 562 -3.05 29.30 -38.90
C ASN A 562 -2.93 30.66 -38.18
N GLY A 563 -1.89 30.81 -37.34
CA GLY A 563 -1.72 31.94 -36.43
C GLY A 563 -1.71 33.34 -37.04
N GLY A 564 -2.04 34.33 -36.20
CA GLY A 564 -2.11 35.74 -36.55
C GLY A 564 -2.51 36.61 -35.35
N GLY A 565 -1.58 36.81 -34.41
CA GLY A 565 -1.85 37.54 -33.17
C GLY A 565 -2.23 39.01 -33.37
N ASN A 566 -2.99 39.56 -32.43
CA ASN A 566 -3.28 40.98 -32.34
C ASN A 566 -3.42 41.41 -30.86
N GLN A 567 -2.63 42.38 -30.43
CA GLN A 567 -2.72 42.98 -29.10
C GLN A 567 -4.02 43.80 -28.92
N THR A 568 -4.55 43.83 -27.69
CA THR A 568 -5.53 44.82 -27.25
C THR A 568 -5.10 45.43 -25.91
N GLU A 569 -4.99 46.75 -25.87
CA GLU A 569 -4.51 47.52 -24.72
C GLU A 569 -5.57 47.57 -23.60
N GLY A 570 -5.21 47.16 -22.38
CA GLY A 570 -6.03 47.39 -21.18
C GLY A 570 -5.80 48.79 -20.62
N THR A 571 -6.84 49.63 -20.54
CA THR A 571 -6.74 51.00 -19.98
C THR A 571 -7.36 51.10 -18.59
N SER A 572 -6.53 51.32 -17.58
CA SER A 572 -6.94 51.61 -16.19
C SER A 572 -7.61 52.99 -16.02
N PRO A 573 -8.55 53.15 -15.06
CA PRO A 573 -9.00 54.44 -14.55
C PRO A 573 -8.77 54.65 -13.03
N ASP A 574 -7.86 55.55 -12.65
CA ASP A 574 -7.67 55.99 -11.25
C ASP A 574 -8.80 56.95 -10.74
N ASP A 575 -8.95 56.97 -9.41
CA ASP A 575 -9.38 58.08 -8.52
C ASP A 575 -10.54 59.03 -8.88
N GLN A 576 -11.46 59.24 -7.91
CA GLN A 576 -11.74 60.58 -7.32
C GLN A 576 -12.47 60.46 -5.96
N GLU A 577 -12.03 61.25 -4.96
CA GLU A 577 -12.69 61.43 -3.66
C GLU A 577 -13.94 62.35 -3.74
N ASP A 578 -14.98 62.11 -2.93
CA ASP A 578 -15.55 63.13 -2.00
C ASP A 578 -16.37 62.47 -0.86
N SER A 579 -16.62 63.25 0.19
CA SER A 579 -17.12 62.93 1.52
C SER A 579 -18.65 63.04 1.70
N GLY A 580 -19.23 62.31 2.68
CA GLY A 580 -20.69 62.36 2.90
C GLY A 580 -21.26 61.65 4.15
N ASN A 581 -20.82 62.00 5.37
CA ASN A 581 -21.37 61.47 6.63
C ASN A 581 -22.82 61.93 6.92
N VAL A 582 -23.72 61.01 7.34
CA VAL A 582 -24.76 61.21 8.41
C VAL A 582 -25.51 59.90 8.75
N THR A 583 -25.70 59.63 10.05
CA THR A 583 -26.58 58.61 10.66
C THR A 583 -27.53 59.28 11.68
N PRO A 584 -28.51 58.59 12.32
CA PRO A 584 -29.39 57.51 11.85
C PRO A 584 -30.90 57.92 12.00
N GLY A 585 -31.85 56.98 11.91
CA GLY A 585 -33.28 57.24 12.20
C GLY A 585 -33.99 56.04 12.84
N GLU A 586 -34.63 56.25 14.01
CA GLU A 586 -35.18 55.20 14.87
C GLU A 586 -36.64 54.79 14.55
N GLY A 587 -36.97 53.53 14.84
CA GLY A 587 -38.10 53.23 15.73
C GLY A 587 -39.32 52.45 15.19
N GLY A 588 -39.87 51.56 16.02
CA GLY A 588 -41.24 51.02 15.87
C GLY A 588 -41.42 49.55 16.27
N ILE A 589 -41.69 49.28 17.56
CA ILE A 589 -42.17 47.97 18.05
C ILE A 589 -43.70 48.05 18.25
N GLU A 590 -44.47 47.04 17.85
CA GLU A 590 -45.69 46.64 18.59
C GLU A 590 -46.10 45.18 18.29
N GLU A 591 -46.87 44.56 19.18
CA GLU A 591 -47.04 43.09 19.29
C GLU A 591 -48.32 42.54 18.64
N GLY A 592 -48.27 41.26 18.24
CA GLY A 592 -49.23 40.26 18.78
C GLY A 592 -50.32 39.72 17.86
N GLY A 593 -50.52 38.39 17.91
CA GLY A 593 -51.69 37.72 17.32
C GLY A 593 -51.51 36.20 17.11
N PHE A 594 -51.90 35.39 18.09
CA PHE A 594 -52.11 33.94 17.88
C PHE A 594 -53.47 33.69 17.23
N GLU A 595 -53.54 32.86 16.19
CA GLU A 595 -54.63 31.90 15.95
C GLU A 595 -54.14 30.78 15.00
N ASN A 596 -54.76 29.60 15.05
CA ASN A 596 -54.27 28.37 14.41
C ASN A 596 -55.46 27.59 13.82
N GLU A 597 -55.46 27.32 12.51
CA GLU A 597 -56.19 26.18 11.94
C GLU A 597 -55.71 25.79 10.52
N THR A 598 -55.15 24.59 10.41
CA THR A 598 -55.17 23.64 9.25
C THR A 598 -55.35 24.16 7.81
N ASN A 599 -54.40 23.82 6.92
CA ASN A 599 -54.52 22.72 5.92
C ASN A 599 -53.51 22.90 4.78
N ALA A 600 -53.11 21.81 4.11
CA ALA A 600 -52.04 21.81 3.10
C ALA A 600 -52.41 22.46 1.75
N THR A 601 -51.45 23.16 1.13
CA THR A 601 -51.07 22.98 -0.28
C THR A 601 -49.70 23.58 -0.57
N ASN A 602 -48.99 23.01 -1.55
CA ASN A 602 -47.62 23.32 -1.96
C ASN A 602 -47.53 24.60 -2.81
N GLU A 603 -46.77 25.61 -2.37
CA GLU A 603 -46.02 26.60 -3.18
C GLU A 603 -44.78 27.07 -2.38
N THR A 604 -43.63 27.27 -3.04
CA THR A 604 -42.35 27.74 -2.45
C THR A 604 -42.35 29.24 -2.13
N PRO A 605 -41.44 29.69 -1.23
CA PRO A 605 -40.49 30.70 -1.69
C PRO A 605 -39.04 30.56 -1.15
N ASP A 606 -38.11 30.70 -2.09
CA ASP A 606 -36.79 31.33 -1.98
C ASP A 606 -36.63 32.39 -0.85
N ALA A 607 -35.60 32.22 -0.02
CA ALA A 607 -34.50 33.19 0.20
C ALA A 607 -33.68 32.83 1.47
N GLY A 608 -32.38 32.49 1.30
CA GLY A 608 -31.51 32.14 2.43
C GLY A 608 -30.01 32.04 2.18
N ALA A 609 -29.51 32.35 0.98
CA ALA A 609 -28.08 32.25 0.68
C ALA A 609 -27.23 33.20 1.55
N ALA A 610 -26.24 32.64 2.23
CA ALA A 610 -25.09 33.39 2.75
C ALA A 610 -24.09 33.66 1.61
N ASP A 611 -23.27 34.69 1.78
CA ASP A 611 -22.39 35.25 0.75
C ASP A 611 -20.98 34.65 0.91
N VAL A 612 -20.74 33.45 0.35
CA VAL A 612 -19.40 32.82 0.30
C VAL A 612 -18.63 33.40 -0.88
N GLY A 613 -17.46 33.98 -0.59
CA GLY A 613 -16.80 34.96 -1.45
C GLY A 613 -15.79 34.43 -2.46
N GLY A 614 -16.18 33.50 -3.34
CA GLY A 614 -15.52 33.28 -4.64
C GLY A 614 -14.15 32.60 -4.64
N GLY A 615 -14.15 31.27 -4.80
CA GLY A 615 -13.05 30.51 -5.40
C GLY A 615 -13.16 30.45 -6.94
N GLY A 616 -12.49 29.47 -7.55
CA GLY A 616 -12.44 29.26 -9.01
C GLY A 616 -13.78 28.88 -9.66
N GLN A 617 -13.78 28.82 -11.00
CA GLN A 617 -14.85 28.15 -11.74
C GLN A 617 -14.45 26.68 -11.91
N GLU A 618 -14.88 25.85 -10.96
CA GLU A 618 -14.83 24.38 -10.96
C GLU A 618 -14.88 23.79 -12.38
N GLN A 619 -13.76 23.23 -12.84
CA GLN A 619 -13.68 22.49 -14.09
C GLN A 619 -13.88 21.00 -13.79
N VAL A 620 -15.08 20.67 -13.29
CA VAL A 620 -15.48 19.30 -12.95
C VAL A 620 -15.35 18.42 -14.20
N VAL A 621 -14.38 17.52 -14.18
CA VAL A 621 -14.21 16.47 -15.19
C VAL A 621 -15.44 15.56 -15.11
N PRO A 622 -16.06 15.15 -16.23
CA PRO A 622 -17.20 14.24 -16.17
C PRO A 622 -16.80 12.91 -15.52
N ARG A 623 -17.63 12.44 -14.59
CA ARG A 623 -17.46 11.18 -13.83
C ARG A 623 -17.12 9.93 -14.69
N ASP A 624 -17.53 9.91 -15.96
CA ASP A 624 -17.25 8.81 -16.91
C ASP A 624 -15.95 9.00 -17.75
N GLU A 625 -15.17 10.08 -17.56
CA GLU A 625 -14.10 10.53 -18.49
C GLU A 625 -12.69 10.55 -17.86
N LEU A 626 -12.06 9.36 -17.78
CA LEU A 626 -10.64 9.14 -17.46
C LEU A 626 -9.70 9.98 -18.36
N TRP A 627 -8.59 10.42 -17.79
CA TRP A 627 -7.54 11.20 -18.46
C TRP A 627 -6.70 10.33 -19.40
N ASN A 628 -6.15 10.96 -20.45
CA ASN A 628 -5.33 10.28 -21.45
C ASN A 628 -3.91 10.15 -20.90
N MET A 629 -3.47 8.92 -20.63
CA MET A 629 -2.14 8.59 -20.12
C MET A 629 -1.14 8.31 -21.24
N GLU A 630 0.08 8.79 -21.04
CA GLU A 630 1.23 8.55 -21.91
C GLU A 630 2.44 8.06 -21.08
N GLU A 631 3.22 7.10 -21.57
CA GLU A 631 4.48 6.66 -20.93
C GLU A 631 5.67 7.48 -21.48
N LEU A 632 6.33 8.24 -20.61
CA LEU A 632 7.39 9.17 -20.99
C LEU A 632 8.69 8.45 -21.37
N GLN A 633 9.37 8.96 -22.38
CA GLN A 633 10.47 8.26 -23.04
C GLN A 633 11.82 8.87 -22.63
N LEU A 634 12.66 8.13 -21.90
CA LEU A 634 13.93 8.62 -21.36
C LEU A 634 15.01 8.66 -22.45
N ALA A 635 15.36 9.87 -22.93
CA ALA A 635 16.42 10.10 -23.90
C ALA A 635 17.83 9.67 -23.43
N GLY A 636 17.97 9.35 -22.14
CA GLY A 636 19.20 8.85 -21.52
C GLY A 636 19.40 7.33 -21.60
N SER A 637 18.37 6.54 -21.96
CA SER A 637 18.41 5.08 -22.04
C SER A 637 18.45 4.57 -23.50
N GLU A 638 18.88 3.32 -23.74
CA GLU A 638 18.93 2.73 -25.09
C GLU A 638 17.55 2.31 -25.65
N ASP A 639 16.59 2.06 -24.77
CA ASP A 639 15.21 1.62 -25.07
C ASP A 639 14.11 2.61 -24.61
N GLY A 640 14.48 3.65 -23.84
CA GLY A 640 13.56 4.64 -23.29
C GLY A 640 13.16 4.40 -21.82
N SER A 641 13.61 3.30 -21.20
CA SER A 641 13.33 2.94 -19.80
C SER A 641 13.97 3.87 -18.75
N PHE A 642 13.43 3.81 -17.52
CA PHE A 642 14.03 4.41 -16.33
C PHE A 642 14.54 3.28 -15.38
N PRO A 643 15.86 3.01 -15.32
CA PRO A 643 16.43 1.84 -14.65
C PRO A 643 16.59 2.00 -13.13
N TYR A 644 15.55 2.52 -12.47
CA TYR A 644 15.42 2.70 -11.01
C TYR A 644 14.00 2.31 -10.59
N PHE A 645 13.80 1.91 -9.32
CA PHE A 645 12.46 1.89 -8.73
C PHE A 645 12.01 3.33 -8.47
N VAL A 646 10.80 3.69 -8.91
CA VAL A 646 10.22 5.02 -8.64
C VAL A 646 9.65 5.02 -7.21
N ARG A 647 10.09 5.94 -6.37
CA ARG A 647 9.80 5.94 -4.92
C ARG A 647 8.85 7.05 -4.48
N GLN A 648 8.95 8.24 -5.07
CA GLN A 648 8.02 9.36 -4.89
C GLN A 648 8.28 10.43 -5.98
N PHE A 649 7.39 11.42 -6.14
CA PHE A 649 7.67 12.64 -6.90
C PHE A 649 7.69 13.87 -6.00
N GLY A 650 8.60 14.80 -6.28
CA GLY A 650 8.67 16.13 -5.63
C GLY A 650 8.52 17.26 -6.64
N GLN A 651 8.27 18.48 -6.17
CA GLN A 651 8.20 19.68 -7.00
C GLN A 651 8.90 20.88 -6.33
N ASP A 652 9.43 21.81 -7.13
CA ASP A 652 9.94 23.11 -6.65
C ASP A 652 8.99 24.28 -6.93
N LEU A 653 9.31 25.46 -6.38
CA LEU A 653 8.49 26.68 -6.51
C LEU A 653 8.50 27.31 -7.92
N ASP A 654 9.38 26.85 -8.83
CA ASP A 654 9.37 27.21 -10.26
C ASP A 654 8.53 26.20 -11.08
N GLY A 655 7.98 25.15 -10.45
CA GLY A 655 7.12 24.12 -11.07
C GLY A 655 7.88 22.94 -11.68
N ASN A 656 9.19 22.79 -11.41
CA ASN A 656 9.99 21.67 -11.88
C ASN A 656 9.64 20.40 -11.12
N VAL A 657 9.48 19.27 -11.82
CA VAL A 657 9.12 17.97 -11.22
C VAL A 657 10.37 17.11 -11.06
N TYR A 658 10.45 16.43 -9.92
CA TYR A 658 11.57 15.58 -9.50
C TYR A 658 11.10 14.15 -9.25
N VAL A 659 11.96 13.18 -9.57
CA VAL A 659 11.73 11.75 -9.29
C VAL A 659 12.66 11.32 -8.17
N LEU A 660 12.09 10.86 -7.06
CA LEU A 660 12.79 10.20 -5.96
C LEU A 660 12.82 8.71 -6.31
N ALA A 661 13.99 8.08 -6.23
CA ALA A 661 14.19 6.74 -6.75
C ALA A 661 15.28 5.97 -5.99
N ASN A 662 15.29 4.64 -6.09
CA ASN A 662 16.45 3.83 -5.64
C ASN A 662 16.69 2.60 -6.53
N GLN A 663 17.82 1.91 -6.33
CA GLN A 663 18.26 0.81 -7.19
C GLN A 663 17.81 -0.59 -6.72
N VAL A 664 17.27 -0.72 -5.50
CA VAL A 664 16.98 -2.02 -4.85
C VAL A 664 15.56 -2.16 -4.29
N GLY A 665 14.70 -1.13 -4.42
CA GLY A 665 13.31 -1.14 -3.99
C GLY A 665 13.13 -0.97 -2.47
N VAL A 666 13.95 -1.66 -1.68
CA VAL A 666 13.97 -1.70 -0.21
C VAL A 666 14.86 -0.60 0.41
N PRO A 667 14.70 -0.25 1.70
CA PRO A 667 15.56 0.71 2.40
C PRO A 667 16.91 0.12 2.82
N GLU A 668 17.75 -0.33 1.86
CA GLU A 668 19.11 -0.80 2.13
C GLU A 668 20.19 -0.11 1.26
N GLY A 669 21.29 0.27 1.93
CA GLY A 669 22.52 0.79 1.30
C GLY A 669 22.38 2.18 0.65
N ASP A 670 23.51 2.73 0.21
CA ASP A 670 23.62 4.08 -0.37
C ASP A 670 23.02 4.14 -1.82
N THR A 671 21.80 3.65 -2.04
CA THR A 671 21.20 3.37 -3.36
C THR A 671 20.15 4.40 -3.82
N GLY A 672 19.79 5.34 -2.95
CA GLY A 672 18.80 6.38 -3.16
C GLY A 672 19.35 7.57 -3.96
N THR A 673 18.57 8.01 -4.95
CA THR A 673 18.90 9.09 -5.89
C THR A 673 17.68 9.99 -6.10
N VAL A 674 17.93 11.30 -6.29
CA VAL A 674 16.90 12.26 -6.72
C VAL A 674 17.28 12.82 -8.09
N PHE A 675 16.33 12.76 -9.02
CA PHE A 675 16.45 13.24 -10.39
C PHE A 675 15.54 14.45 -10.63
N GLU A 676 16.02 15.43 -11.37
CA GLU A 676 15.21 16.52 -11.95
C GLU A 676 14.76 16.11 -13.36
N ILE A 677 13.46 16.25 -13.68
CA ILE A 677 12.95 16.04 -15.05
C ILE A 677 13.28 17.28 -15.89
N VAL A 678 14.09 17.09 -16.94
CA VAL A 678 14.66 18.17 -17.76
C VAL A 678 14.40 17.93 -19.25
N PRO A 679 14.53 18.94 -20.12
CA PRO A 679 14.44 18.74 -21.56
C PRO A 679 15.41 17.65 -22.06
N PRO A 680 15.04 16.83 -23.06
CA PRO A 680 15.82 15.64 -23.48
C PRO A 680 17.22 15.95 -24.04
N GLY A 681 17.48 17.22 -24.39
CA GLY A 681 18.82 17.69 -24.78
C GLY A 681 19.75 18.04 -23.62
N GLU A 682 19.26 18.03 -22.38
CA GLU A 682 19.97 18.48 -21.16
C GLU A 682 20.08 17.39 -20.08
N GLY A 683 19.33 16.29 -20.22
CA GLY A 683 19.48 15.09 -19.40
C GLY A 683 20.79 14.32 -19.66
N GLU A 684 21.09 13.38 -18.77
CA GLU A 684 22.28 12.53 -18.85
C GLU A 684 21.99 11.11 -19.36
N SER A 685 23.04 10.29 -19.51
CA SER A 685 22.89 8.89 -19.92
C SER A 685 22.70 8.03 -18.68
N LEU A 686 21.62 7.26 -18.65
CA LEU A 686 21.38 6.25 -17.63
C LEU A 686 22.02 4.95 -18.14
N GLU A 687 23.11 4.51 -17.52
CA GLU A 687 23.57 3.12 -17.68
C GLU A 687 22.75 2.26 -16.70
N PRO A 688 22.14 1.13 -17.13
CA PRO A 688 21.45 0.23 -16.20
C PRO A 688 22.42 -0.30 -15.14
N PRO A 689 21.95 -0.60 -13.92
CA PRO A 689 22.81 -1.07 -12.83
C PRO A 689 23.59 -2.31 -13.26
N ALA A 690 24.90 -2.29 -13.05
CA ALA A 690 25.80 -3.28 -13.63
C ALA A 690 25.62 -4.68 -13.00
N GLU A 691 25.41 -5.71 -13.83
CA GLU A 691 25.26 -7.12 -13.44
C GLU A 691 26.44 -7.72 -12.63
N ASP A 692 27.56 -7.01 -12.48
CA ASP A 692 28.69 -7.35 -11.60
C ASP A 692 28.33 -7.16 -10.09
N GLY A 693 27.12 -7.56 -9.70
CA GLY A 693 26.47 -7.26 -8.41
C GLY A 693 25.87 -8.45 -7.67
N ALA A 694 25.92 -9.67 -8.22
CA ALA A 694 25.52 -10.87 -7.48
C ALA A 694 26.34 -10.98 -6.19
N VAL A 695 25.67 -10.82 -5.04
CA VAL A 695 26.30 -10.91 -3.72
C VAL A 695 26.74 -12.36 -3.50
N GLU A 696 28.01 -12.68 -3.84
CA GLU A 696 28.66 -13.87 -3.28
C GLU A 696 28.47 -13.79 -1.77
N SER A 697 27.76 -14.77 -1.20
CA SER A 697 27.42 -14.86 0.21
C SER A 697 28.70 -15.07 1.04
N GLY A 698 29.42 -13.97 1.20
CA GLY A 698 30.84 -13.96 1.47
C GLY A 698 31.14 -14.63 2.79
N ASP A 699 31.87 -15.76 2.72
CA ASP A 699 32.26 -16.63 3.84
C ASP A 699 32.46 -15.82 5.14
N GLN A 700 31.42 -15.73 5.97
CA GLN A 700 31.59 -15.28 7.34
C GLN A 700 32.45 -16.35 8.02
N GLU A 701 33.76 -16.12 8.11
CA GLU A 701 34.70 -17.04 8.75
C GLU A 701 34.29 -17.28 10.21
N ALA A 702 33.46 -18.30 10.39
CA ALA A 702 33.00 -18.81 11.67
C ALA A 702 34.24 -19.25 12.46
N ASN A 703 34.78 -18.34 13.26
CA ASN A 703 35.98 -18.52 14.07
C ASN A 703 35.66 -19.43 15.26
N GLY A 704 35.40 -20.70 14.95
CA GLY A 704 34.82 -21.68 15.84
C GLY A 704 35.75 -22.10 16.97
N ASN A 705 35.31 -21.83 18.20
CA ASN A 705 35.68 -22.60 19.39
C ASN A 705 34.66 -22.28 20.50
N ALA A 706 33.92 -23.22 21.09
CA ALA A 706 33.93 -24.68 21.01
C ALA A 706 32.46 -25.18 21.05
N THR A 707 32.01 -26.19 20.29
CA THR A 707 32.15 -27.65 20.52
C THR A 707 31.81 -28.08 21.97
N GLU A 708 31.06 -29.15 22.25
CA GLU A 708 30.63 -30.33 21.45
C GLU A 708 29.26 -30.84 21.98
N ASP A 709 28.30 -31.16 21.10
CA ASP A 709 27.86 -32.53 20.72
C ASP A 709 27.16 -33.36 21.83
N THR A 710 25.85 -33.68 21.65
CA THR A 710 25.36 -35.08 21.61
C THR A 710 23.86 -35.22 21.23
N GLN A 711 23.63 -35.62 19.98
CA GLN A 711 22.78 -36.72 19.50
C GLN A 711 21.47 -37.12 20.23
N ASP A 712 20.42 -37.26 19.41
CA ASP A 712 19.36 -38.28 19.44
C ASP A 712 18.48 -38.51 20.71
N GLU A 713 17.25 -37.99 20.61
CA GLU A 713 15.95 -38.58 21.00
C GLU A 713 15.85 -40.14 20.99
N PRO A 714 14.84 -40.82 21.63
CA PRO A 714 13.48 -40.33 21.93
C PRO A 714 12.79 -40.84 23.24
N ILE A 715 11.49 -40.49 23.42
CA ILE A 715 10.43 -41.07 24.32
C ILE A 715 10.67 -40.99 25.87
N ALA A 716 9.66 -40.91 26.77
CA ALA A 716 8.19 -41.03 26.69
C ALA A 716 7.42 -40.19 27.77
N GLU A 717 6.13 -40.48 27.92
CA GLU A 717 5.05 -39.80 28.66
C GLU A 717 5.15 -39.75 30.21
N ASP A 718 4.16 -39.04 30.80
CA ASP A 718 3.59 -39.17 32.15
C ASP A 718 4.39 -38.73 33.39
N GLY A 719 3.76 -37.95 34.30
CA GLY A 719 4.44 -37.58 35.56
C GLY A 719 3.79 -36.67 36.63
N ASN A 720 2.57 -36.17 36.46
CA ASN A 720 1.61 -35.70 37.50
C ASN A 720 2.08 -35.54 38.99
N VAL A 721 1.93 -34.32 39.55
CA VAL A 721 1.72 -33.99 41.01
C VAL A 721 2.92 -34.21 41.97
N SER A 722 3.21 -33.40 43.01
CA SER A 722 2.73 -32.07 43.49
C SER A 722 3.66 -31.59 44.66
N ASP A 723 3.34 -30.46 45.29
CA ASP A 723 3.58 -30.14 46.73
C ASP A 723 5.05 -30.04 47.25
N ASN A 724 5.50 -29.08 48.08
CA ASN A 724 4.90 -28.05 48.93
C ASN A 724 6.02 -27.52 49.91
N GLU A 725 5.82 -26.36 50.54
CA GLU A 725 6.46 -25.80 51.77
C GLU A 725 7.99 -25.99 52.04
N SER A 726 8.84 -24.96 51.94
CA SER A 726 9.01 -23.77 52.82
C SER A 726 9.92 -23.91 54.07
N VAL A 727 10.43 -22.75 54.52
CA VAL A 727 11.04 -22.41 55.84
C VAL A 727 12.37 -23.06 56.24
N ALA A 728 13.40 -22.21 56.35
CA ALA A 728 14.40 -22.28 57.42
C ALA A 728 14.82 -20.85 57.82
N ASP A 729 14.56 -20.45 59.07
CA ASP A 729 14.91 -19.15 59.65
C ASP A 729 15.85 -19.40 60.85
N GLU A 730 17.02 -18.74 60.89
CA GLU A 730 17.93 -18.74 62.04
C GLU A 730 18.48 -17.34 62.34
N ASN A 731 18.67 -17.06 63.63
CA ASN A 731 18.79 -15.72 64.21
C ASN A 731 19.84 -15.75 65.36
N VAL A 732 20.06 -14.62 66.07
CA VAL A 732 20.84 -14.46 67.32
C VAL A 732 22.38 -14.34 67.08
N THR A 733 23.17 -13.41 67.65
CA THR A 733 23.08 -12.66 68.94
C THR A 733 23.66 -11.22 68.88
N SER A 734 22.86 -10.24 69.30
CA SER A 734 23.07 -9.18 70.35
C SER A 734 24.45 -8.55 70.71
N GLY A 735 24.43 -7.23 71.00
CA GLY A 735 25.41 -6.50 71.84
C GLY A 735 24.96 -5.07 72.23
N GLU A 736 25.21 -4.62 73.47
CA GLU A 736 24.64 -3.38 74.07
C GLU A 736 25.66 -2.22 74.26
N ASN A 737 25.25 -0.94 74.14
CA ASN A 737 25.03 0.00 75.28
C ASN A 737 24.54 1.41 74.87
N ALA A 738 24.13 2.24 75.86
CA ALA A 738 23.49 3.56 75.71
C ALA A 738 24.49 4.78 75.76
N THR A 739 24.13 6.04 75.46
CA THR A 739 23.18 6.92 76.19
C THR A 739 22.83 8.25 75.48
N ASP A 740 21.58 8.67 75.66
CA ASP A 740 21.01 10.03 75.83
C ASP A 740 21.62 11.28 75.14
N ASN A 741 20.80 12.00 74.35
CA ASN A 741 20.01 13.13 74.87
C ASN A 741 18.78 13.41 73.97
N ALA A 742 17.77 14.18 74.44
CA ALA A 742 16.42 14.24 73.86
C ALA A 742 15.92 15.65 73.48
N SER A 743 14.90 15.75 72.61
CA SER A 743 13.53 16.23 72.96
C SER A 743 12.68 16.75 71.77
N SER A 744 11.45 16.21 71.59
CA SER A 744 10.16 16.86 71.18
C SER A 744 10.07 17.83 69.96
N THR A 745 9.06 17.87 69.08
CA THR A 745 7.69 17.27 68.88
C THR A 745 7.32 17.47 67.39
N ASN A 746 6.61 16.65 66.60
CA ASN A 746 5.45 15.72 66.77
C ASN A 746 4.06 16.36 66.51
N VAL A 747 3.18 15.71 65.70
CA VAL A 747 1.69 15.90 65.50
C VAL A 747 1.25 17.18 64.73
N THR A 748 0.28 17.24 63.79
CA THR A 748 -0.63 16.33 63.00
C THR A 748 -1.15 17.12 61.75
N SER A 749 -1.37 16.55 60.56
CA SER A 749 -2.48 15.72 60.00
C SER A 749 -3.78 16.45 59.58
N ASP A 750 -4.34 15.99 58.44
CA ASP A 750 -5.71 16.12 57.89
C ASP A 750 -6.26 17.52 57.53
N GLY A 751 -7.04 17.72 56.45
CA GLY A 751 -7.54 16.79 55.43
C GLY A 751 -9.07 16.73 55.35
N SER A 752 -9.65 17.04 54.19
CA SER A 752 -11.02 16.72 53.73
C SER A 752 -11.13 17.07 52.25
#